data_AF-A0A0J1IWC3-F1
#
_entry.id   AF-A0A0J1IWC3-F1
#
_cell.length_a   1.000
_cell.length_b   1.000
_cell.length_c   1.000
_cell.angle_alpha   90.00
_cell.angle_beta   90.00
_cell.angle_gamma   90.00
#
_symmetry.space_group_name_H-M   'P 1'
#
loop_
_entity.id
_entity.type
_entity.pdbx_description
1 polymer ?
#
loop_
_entity_poly.entity_id
_entity_poly.type
_entity_poly.pdbx_seq_one_letter_code
_entity_poly.pdbx_strand_id
1 'polypeptide(L)'
;MNLEKRQELFQHPTRKYRGKPFWSWNGKLEEQELLRQIDIIKEMGFGGYFMHSRTGLETEYLGEEWFELINKCAEYGEKEGMESWLYDEDRWPSGSAGGMVTKEEKYRAMYVEMIYKNEEELAELQWNENIAAVFACRVKDGIFSSKRLLKEGDCLPGGEKAVVFRLRHSQCNDNYNGYCYLDTMNKEAVQRYIEVTHEKYKEKSGDKFGVEIQGIFTDEPHRGGCFTDFAEGEVNAAPYTPGMFAEFEKRFGYSLLENLPELFLRKKAGEISKVKRDYFELCQQLFLENFAIPIYNWCKEHKLIFTGHVLHEDSLCAQSVMQGSLMRFYEYMEYPGIDLLAEHTQCYWAAKQIDSVARQLKKEWVLSELYGCTGWQTNFESYKNIGDWQALFGINLRCPHLSWYTMKGEAKRDYPASILHQSSWYTDYHYVEDYYSRIHAILHDGKAECGLLVINPIESVWARAYSGAFNGLSAADTQIERLERQYAEVFHALTDNRIDFDYGEEDIMARHGRVENGTLYVGACAYTKVLVAGADTLRGSTVELLQKLVRQGGRVIFAGDIPAYMDAEASEEIKLLAKEAVIVPYEEGAIAGACRNGQEIEVTSEGSHMIYAKSMVVEGGRVVMLLNTDRKNGYDNVKVNLGKGTYPELWNARDGKITKPLYNIQDDRIEITINLEAGGERLYMISDTVRDLPAGEIWEGTKEVTLPETFSYALSEENICVLDMVTVQNKTGLKLPMQEVLKADRALRDFYKIPYRGGEMLQPWYEVKFGGGDKELLTQLTAEYSVEISVLPSGVHLVAEDLAHICGVIINGREVPAVSAGKWIDICFDRISIPDDVWKEGHNTVTLVMDYFKTCGLESVYLTGGFGVDFHDGKPVLARLPEKLSIGDISNQGLPFYSGSVIYHVDGCEDKKVCVSVEEFGGALVKLIGKEEVILAFQPHRAVIENLRAIQVVLTRRNTFGPFHQIPKVAYAYGPANFLTEGKEWQDEYVLYEQGILKKPVIQS
;
A
#
# COMPACT_ATOMS: atom_id res chain seq x y z
N MET A 1 -18.09 1.20 -25.74
CA MET A 1 -19.38 1.18 -25.00
C MET A 1 -20.07 2.50 -25.25
N ASN A 2 -21.29 2.47 -25.80
CA ASN A 2 -22.05 3.67 -26.12
C ASN A 2 -22.42 4.48 -24.85
N LEU A 3 -22.86 5.72 -25.05
CA LEU A 3 -23.12 6.68 -23.98
C LEU A 3 -24.23 6.23 -23.00
N GLU A 4 -25.30 5.60 -23.49
CA GLU A 4 -26.40 5.10 -22.67
C GLU A 4 -25.93 4.01 -21.70
N LYS A 5 -25.20 2.99 -22.21
CA LYS A 5 -24.64 1.93 -21.38
C LYS A 5 -23.60 2.45 -20.40
N ARG A 6 -22.83 3.47 -20.78
CA ARG A 6 -21.87 4.13 -19.88
C ARG A 6 -22.58 4.84 -18.75
N GLN A 7 -23.69 5.53 -19.03
CA GLN A 7 -24.51 6.14 -17.99
C GLN A 7 -25.09 5.10 -17.05
N GLU A 8 -25.66 4.02 -17.58
CA GLU A 8 -26.21 2.93 -16.76
C GLU A 8 -25.13 2.34 -15.84
N LEU A 9 -23.96 2.05 -16.39
CA LEU A 9 -22.83 1.52 -15.63
C LEU A 9 -22.30 2.53 -14.60
N PHE A 10 -22.30 3.83 -14.91
CA PHE A 10 -21.92 4.88 -13.95
C PHE A 10 -22.93 5.03 -12.83
N GLN A 11 -24.22 4.89 -13.11
CA GLN A 11 -25.25 4.99 -12.06
C GLN A 11 -25.30 3.71 -11.21
N HIS A 12 -25.01 2.57 -11.84
CA HIS A 12 -25.05 1.24 -11.22
C HIS A 12 -23.81 0.40 -11.58
N PRO A 13 -22.63 0.71 -11.01
CA PRO A 13 -21.41 -0.05 -11.31
C PRO A 13 -21.51 -1.51 -10.88
N THR A 14 -21.03 -2.41 -11.74
CA THR A 14 -21.00 -3.85 -11.47
C THR A 14 -19.80 -4.25 -10.60
N ARG A 15 -19.81 -5.48 -10.06
CA ARG A 15 -18.72 -6.04 -9.22
C ARG A 15 -17.31 -5.90 -9.81
N LYS A 16 -17.19 -5.92 -11.14
CA LYS A 16 -15.90 -5.83 -11.86
C LYS A 16 -15.17 -4.51 -11.57
N TYR A 17 -15.91 -3.42 -11.39
CA TYR A 17 -15.36 -2.07 -11.18
C TYR A 17 -15.13 -1.71 -9.71
N ARG A 18 -15.51 -2.61 -8.80
CA ARG A 18 -15.39 -2.44 -7.35
C ARG A 18 -14.09 -3.06 -6.86
N GLY A 19 -13.58 -2.50 -5.76
CA GLY A 19 -12.38 -2.96 -5.08
C GLY A 19 -12.54 -4.38 -4.54
N LYS A 20 -11.40 -4.99 -4.26
CA LYS A 20 -11.28 -6.35 -3.72
C LYS A 20 -10.26 -6.27 -2.59
N PRO A 21 -10.69 -6.20 -1.32
CA PRO A 21 -9.76 -6.06 -0.22
C PRO A 21 -8.93 -7.33 -0.02
N PHE A 22 -7.74 -7.16 0.52
CA PHE A 22 -7.05 -8.26 1.15
C PHE A 22 -7.82 -8.70 2.39
N TRP A 23 -8.19 -9.96 2.40
CA TRP A 23 -8.87 -10.59 3.51
C TRP A 23 -7.89 -11.51 4.23
N SER A 24 -7.32 -10.99 5.31
CA SER A 24 -6.34 -11.70 6.13
C SER A 24 -7.00 -12.85 6.86
N TRP A 25 -6.67 -14.05 6.41
CA TRP A 25 -6.93 -15.28 7.11
C TRP A 25 -5.86 -15.45 8.17
N ASN A 26 -6.23 -15.11 9.40
CA ASN A 26 -5.43 -15.25 10.62
C ASN A 26 -6.27 -15.94 11.70
N GLY A 27 -5.64 -16.41 12.80
CA GLY A 27 -6.33 -17.19 13.83
C GLY A 27 -6.81 -18.56 13.34
N LYS A 28 -7.72 -19.18 14.11
CA LYS A 28 -8.39 -20.42 13.74
C LYS A 28 -9.61 -20.10 12.86
N LEU A 29 -9.55 -20.54 11.62
CA LEU A 29 -10.60 -20.26 10.63
C LEU A 29 -11.80 -21.18 10.84
N GLU A 30 -13.00 -20.60 10.82
CA GLU A 30 -14.27 -21.31 10.91
C GLU A 30 -15.18 -20.95 9.74
N GLU A 31 -15.79 -21.96 9.11
CA GLU A 31 -16.62 -21.78 7.91
C GLU A 31 -17.69 -20.70 8.10
N GLN A 32 -18.47 -20.76 9.20
CA GLN A 32 -19.58 -19.85 9.41
C GLN A 32 -19.15 -18.39 9.58
N GLU A 33 -18.00 -18.17 10.21
CA GLU A 33 -17.46 -16.82 10.37
C GLU A 33 -16.90 -16.29 9.04
N LEU A 34 -16.24 -17.14 8.26
CA LEU A 34 -15.79 -16.79 6.92
C LEU A 34 -16.97 -16.36 6.02
N LEU A 35 -18.07 -17.12 6.04
CA LEU A 35 -19.27 -16.77 5.25
C LEU A 35 -19.92 -15.46 5.73
N ARG A 36 -20.00 -15.24 7.05
CA ARG A 36 -20.50 -13.98 7.63
C ARG A 36 -19.65 -12.79 7.17
N GLN A 37 -18.33 -12.94 7.10
CA GLN A 37 -17.44 -11.88 6.65
C GLN A 37 -17.56 -11.62 5.15
N ILE A 38 -17.85 -12.62 4.32
CA ILE A 38 -18.19 -12.41 2.91
C ILE A 38 -19.43 -11.52 2.77
N ASP A 39 -20.46 -11.76 3.58
CA ASP A 39 -21.67 -10.92 3.59
C ASP A 39 -21.35 -9.47 3.98
N ILE A 40 -20.46 -9.27 4.96
CA ILE A 40 -19.98 -7.93 5.36
C ILE A 40 -19.21 -7.26 4.22
N ILE A 41 -18.27 -7.95 3.57
CA ILE A 41 -17.48 -7.42 2.46
C ILE A 41 -18.43 -6.95 1.33
N LYS A 42 -19.50 -7.71 1.08
CA LYS A 42 -20.56 -7.34 0.13
C LYS A 42 -21.38 -6.13 0.60
N GLU A 43 -21.79 -6.07 1.87
CA GLU A 43 -22.49 -4.91 2.47
C GLU A 43 -21.66 -3.62 2.34
N MET A 44 -20.35 -3.72 2.55
CA MET A 44 -19.39 -2.63 2.37
C MET A 44 -19.24 -2.16 0.91
N GLY A 45 -19.85 -2.85 -0.06
CA GLY A 45 -19.87 -2.45 -1.46
C GLY A 45 -18.69 -2.93 -2.29
N PHE A 46 -17.88 -3.88 -1.80
CA PHE A 46 -16.80 -4.48 -2.57
C PHE A 46 -17.31 -5.47 -3.64
N GLY A 47 -16.47 -5.76 -4.63
CA GLY A 47 -16.80 -6.69 -5.73
C GLY A 47 -16.26 -8.11 -5.57
N GLY A 48 -15.40 -8.34 -4.59
CA GLY A 48 -14.70 -9.60 -4.37
C GLY A 48 -13.73 -9.49 -3.20
N TYR A 49 -12.83 -10.46 -3.05
CA TYR A 49 -11.82 -10.50 -1.98
C TYR A 49 -10.65 -11.42 -2.36
N PHE A 50 -9.49 -11.14 -1.78
CA PHE A 50 -8.29 -11.98 -1.86
C PHE A 50 -8.10 -12.75 -0.54
N MET A 51 -8.18 -14.08 -0.58
CA MET A 51 -8.03 -14.94 0.61
C MET A 51 -6.54 -15.08 0.97
N HIS A 52 -6.06 -14.24 1.89
CA HIS A 52 -4.64 -14.01 2.15
C HIS A 52 -4.20 -14.61 3.50
N SER A 53 -3.27 -15.58 3.51
CA SER A 53 -2.68 -16.08 4.77
C SER A 53 -1.89 -14.98 5.47
N ARG A 54 -2.18 -14.67 6.74
CA ARG A 54 -1.54 -13.53 7.43
C ARG A 54 -1.05 -13.85 8.84
N THR A 55 -0.34 -12.90 9.47
CA THR A 55 0.27 -13.04 10.78
C THR A 55 -0.73 -13.57 11.80
N GLY A 56 -0.38 -14.67 12.46
CA GLY A 56 -1.20 -15.29 13.50
C GLY A 56 -2.13 -16.39 13.00
N LEU A 57 -1.93 -16.92 11.78
CA LEU A 57 -2.71 -18.04 11.25
C LEU A 57 -2.51 -19.32 12.07
N GLU A 58 -3.60 -19.88 12.60
CA GLU A 58 -3.62 -21.15 13.35
C GLU A 58 -4.07 -22.35 12.49
N THR A 59 -4.93 -22.11 11.48
CA THR A 59 -5.30 -23.15 10.50
C THR A 59 -4.09 -23.46 9.59
N GLU A 60 -3.78 -24.74 9.38
CA GLU A 60 -2.60 -25.12 8.60
C GLU A 60 -2.65 -24.63 7.16
N TYR A 61 -1.72 -23.76 6.77
CA TYR A 61 -1.56 -23.29 5.39
C TYR A 61 -1.32 -24.47 4.43
N LEU A 62 -2.10 -24.55 3.35
CA LEU A 62 -2.12 -25.67 2.39
C LEU A 62 -2.40 -27.05 3.04
N GLY A 63 -3.03 -27.08 4.22
CA GLY A 63 -3.60 -28.27 4.83
C GLY A 63 -4.97 -28.65 4.25
N GLU A 64 -5.54 -29.78 4.67
CA GLU A 64 -6.85 -30.23 4.17
C GLU A 64 -7.96 -29.22 4.48
N GLU A 65 -8.04 -28.76 5.73
CA GLU A 65 -9.01 -27.76 6.19
C GLU A 65 -8.89 -26.42 5.43
N TRP A 66 -7.66 -25.99 5.10
CA TRP A 66 -7.43 -24.78 4.29
C TRP A 66 -8.15 -24.87 2.94
N PHE A 67 -7.95 -25.97 2.21
CA PHE A 67 -8.57 -26.13 0.89
C PHE A 67 -10.09 -26.32 0.96
N GLU A 68 -10.58 -26.98 2.00
CA GLU A 68 -12.03 -27.06 2.25
C GLU A 68 -12.63 -25.66 2.40
N LEU A 69 -12.03 -24.81 3.23
CA LEU A 69 -12.50 -23.44 3.47
C LEU A 69 -12.36 -22.55 2.23
N ILE A 70 -11.26 -22.67 1.46
CA ILE A 70 -11.09 -21.95 0.17
C ILE A 70 -12.24 -22.30 -0.77
N ASN A 71 -12.55 -23.59 -0.92
CA ASN A 71 -13.62 -24.04 -1.81
C ASN A 71 -14.99 -23.55 -1.33
N LYS A 72 -15.25 -23.59 -0.02
CA LYS A 72 -16.51 -23.06 0.57
C LYS A 72 -16.68 -21.57 0.33
N CYS A 73 -15.62 -20.79 0.54
CA CYS A 73 -15.65 -19.35 0.30
C CYS A 73 -15.83 -19.04 -1.18
N ALA A 74 -15.19 -19.79 -2.08
CA ALA A 74 -15.37 -19.61 -3.52
C ALA A 74 -16.81 -19.91 -3.97
N GLU A 75 -17.37 -21.05 -3.54
CA GLU A 75 -18.75 -21.45 -3.86
C GLU A 75 -19.78 -20.43 -3.30
N TYR A 76 -19.58 -19.98 -2.07
CA TYR A 76 -20.47 -18.98 -1.46
C TYR A 76 -20.32 -17.61 -2.11
N GLY A 77 -19.09 -17.17 -2.40
CA GLY A 77 -18.79 -15.93 -3.09
C GLY A 77 -19.50 -15.85 -4.44
N GLU A 78 -19.37 -16.87 -5.29
CA GLU A 78 -20.05 -16.88 -6.59
C GLU A 78 -21.57 -16.85 -6.45
N LYS A 79 -22.14 -17.62 -5.50
CA LYS A 79 -23.58 -17.58 -5.20
C LYS A 79 -24.05 -16.18 -4.80
N GLU A 80 -23.24 -15.46 -4.02
CA GLU A 80 -23.54 -14.10 -3.56
C GLU A 80 -23.14 -13.01 -4.56
N GLY A 81 -22.60 -13.37 -5.72
CA GLY A 81 -22.21 -12.43 -6.76
C GLY A 81 -20.87 -11.72 -6.49
N MET A 82 -19.97 -12.33 -5.73
CA MET A 82 -18.64 -11.82 -5.38
C MET A 82 -17.53 -12.58 -6.12
N GLU A 83 -16.41 -11.91 -6.43
CA GLU A 83 -15.23 -12.55 -7.03
C GLU A 83 -14.27 -13.08 -5.96
N SER A 84 -13.95 -14.38 -5.99
CA SER A 84 -12.98 -14.99 -5.09
C SER A 84 -11.61 -15.12 -5.74
N TRP A 85 -10.57 -14.71 -5.02
CA TRP A 85 -9.19 -14.74 -5.48
C TRP A 85 -8.29 -15.49 -4.51
N LEU A 86 -7.38 -16.29 -5.05
CA LEU A 86 -6.34 -16.96 -4.28
C LEU A 86 -5.17 -16.02 -4.03
N TYR A 87 -4.41 -16.39 -3.01
CA TYR A 87 -3.13 -15.80 -2.67
C TYR A 87 -2.12 -16.94 -2.55
N ASP A 88 -0.94 -16.80 -3.17
CA ASP A 88 -0.02 -17.92 -3.43
C ASP A 88 1.07 -18.12 -2.37
N GLU A 89 0.98 -17.43 -1.23
CA GLU A 89 2.00 -17.44 -0.19
C GLU A 89 1.41 -17.49 1.24
N ASP A 90 2.20 -18.01 2.19
CA ASP A 90 1.98 -17.80 3.61
C ASP A 90 2.68 -16.50 4.03
N ARG A 91 1.89 -15.45 4.31
CA ARG A 91 2.36 -14.07 4.46
C ARG A 91 2.88 -13.52 3.13
N TRP A 92 4.07 -12.94 3.11
CA TRP A 92 4.72 -12.32 1.97
C TRP A 92 6.23 -12.33 2.28
N PRO A 93 7.11 -12.19 1.29
CA PRO A 93 6.89 -12.18 -0.15
C PRO A 93 6.67 -13.58 -0.76
N SER A 94 5.99 -13.63 -1.91
CA SER A 94 5.71 -14.85 -2.68
C SER A 94 6.97 -15.51 -3.23
N GLY A 95 7.05 -16.82 -3.07
CA GLY A 95 8.06 -17.70 -3.64
C GLY A 95 8.55 -18.81 -2.69
N SER A 96 8.32 -18.67 -1.38
CA SER A 96 8.82 -19.62 -0.38
C SER A 96 7.82 -20.70 0.03
N ALA A 97 6.51 -20.43 -0.14
CA ALA A 97 5.40 -21.23 0.39
C ALA A 97 5.51 -21.44 1.91
N GLY A 98 5.69 -20.35 2.67
CA GLY A 98 5.92 -20.38 4.13
C GLY A 98 7.20 -21.15 4.49
N GLY A 99 8.21 -21.09 3.63
CA GLY A 99 9.47 -21.83 3.77
C GLY A 99 9.43 -23.32 3.38
N MET A 100 8.29 -23.86 2.94
CA MET A 100 8.18 -25.27 2.53
C MET A 100 9.11 -25.63 1.36
N VAL A 101 9.38 -24.69 0.46
CA VAL A 101 10.28 -24.89 -0.69
C VAL A 101 11.74 -24.79 -0.26
N THR A 102 12.07 -23.76 0.53
CA THR A 102 13.45 -23.37 0.87
C THR A 102 14.03 -24.15 2.05
N LYS A 103 13.27 -25.11 2.60
CA LYS A 103 13.81 -26.21 3.40
C LYS A 103 14.93 -26.95 2.68
N GLU A 104 14.82 -27.12 1.36
CA GLU A 104 15.91 -27.65 0.52
C GLU A 104 16.89 -26.52 0.19
N GLU A 105 18.13 -26.63 0.69
CA GLU A 105 19.13 -25.56 0.62
C GLU A 105 19.44 -25.08 -0.80
N LYS A 106 19.40 -25.98 -1.79
CA LYS A 106 19.63 -25.67 -3.22
C LYS A 106 18.61 -24.69 -3.83
N TYR A 107 17.46 -24.46 -3.19
CA TYR A 107 16.42 -23.54 -3.67
C TYR A 107 16.44 -22.18 -2.97
N ARG A 108 17.32 -22.00 -1.99
CA ARG A 108 17.44 -20.75 -1.24
C ARG A 108 18.09 -19.68 -2.09
N ALA A 109 17.62 -18.44 -1.94
CA ALA A 109 18.26 -17.27 -2.52
C ALA A 109 19.78 -17.27 -2.21
N MET A 110 20.57 -16.77 -3.15
CA MET A 110 22.02 -16.70 -3.03
C MET A 110 22.55 -15.32 -3.34
N TYR A 111 23.72 -15.02 -2.78
CA TYR A 111 24.46 -13.79 -3.02
C TYR A 111 25.91 -14.10 -3.35
N VAL A 112 26.50 -13.25 -4.20
CA VAL A 112 27.95 -13.07 -4.27
C VAL A 112 28.29 -11.82 -3.46
N GLU A 113 29.26 -11.91 -2.56
CA GLU A 113 29.68 -10.79 -1.70
C GLU A 113 31.17 -10.50 -1.81
N MET A 114 31.52 -9.22 -1.71
CA MET A 114 32.88 -8.73 -1.80
C MET A 114 33.45 -8.46 -0.41
N ILE A 115 34.55 -9.16 -0.09
CA ILE A 115 35.23 -9.07 1.20
C ILE A 115 36.67 -8.60 0.97
N TYR A 116 37.10 -7.56 1.70
CA TYR A 116 38.50 -7.18 1.74
C TYR A 116 39.26 -8.06 2.73
N LYS A 117 40.43 -8.54 2.32
CA LYS A 117 41.38 -9.21 3.21
C LYS A 117 42.77 -8.57 3.10
N ASN A 118 43.44 -8.44 4.24
CA ASN A 118 44.85 -8.14 4.31
C ASN A 118 45.69 -9.42 4.05
N GLU A 119 47.02 -9.30 4.08
CA GLU A 119 47.93 -10.42 3.78
C GLU A 119 47.81 -11.58 4.79
N GLU A 120 47.69 -11.26 6.09
CA GLU A 120 47.51 -12.24 7.16
C GLU A 120 46.16 -12.97 7.00
N GLU A 121 45.09 -12.21 6.79
CA GLU A 121 43.74 -12.75 6.60
C GLU A 121 43.59 -13.58 5.32
N LEU A 122 44.37 -13.27 4.28
CA LEU A 122 44.44 -14.05 3.04
C LEU A 122 45.16 -15.38 3.26
N ALA A 123 46.23 -15.39 4.06
CA ALA A 123 46.94 -16.63 4.40
C ALA A 123 46.06 -17.62 5.19
N GLU A 124 45.07 -17.10 5.92
CA GLU A 124 44.06 -17.88 6.66
C GLU A 124 42.80 -18.20 5.83
N LEU A 125 42.70 -17.73 4.58
CA LEU A 125 41.54 -17.99 3.73
C LEU A 125 41.42 -19.48 3.40
N GLN A 126 40.26 -20.06 3.70
CA GLN A 126 39.91 -21.40 3.26
C GLN A 126 39.42 -21.37 1.81
N TRP A 127 40.24 -21.86 0.89
CA TRP A 127 39.88 -22.00 -0.52
C TRP A 127 38.94 -23.20 -0.67
N ASN A 128 37.66 -22.92 -0.96
CA ASN A 128 36.61 -23.92 -1.12
C ASN A 128 35.65 -23.50 -2.24
N GLU A 129 34.63 -24.31 -2.48
CA GLU A 129 33.61 -24.12 -3.51
C GLU A 129 32.77 -22.83 -3.34
N ASN A 130 32.75 -22.25 -2.14
CA ASN A 130 32.07 -20.99 -1.88
C ASN A 130 32.93 -19.77 -2.27
N ILE A 131 34.20 -19.93 -2.64
CA ILE A 131 35.02 -18.83 -3.14
C ILE A 131 34.91 -18.78 -4.67
N ALA A 132 34.17 -17.79 -5.18
CA ALA A 132 34.03 -17.58 -6.62
C ALA A 132 35.35 -17.15 -7.25
N ALA A 133 36.01 -16.13 -6.67
CA ALA A 133 37.30 -15.64 -7.13
C ALA A 133 38.01 -14.81 -6.06
N VAL A 134 39.33 -14.72 -6.16
CA VAL A 134 40.15 -13.83 -5.33
C VAL A 134 41.03 -12.97 -6.24
N PHE A 135 41.05 -11.66 -6.02
CA PHE A 135 41.86 -10.73 -6.79
C PHE A 135 42.80 -9.93 -5.90
N ALA A 136 44.00 -9.67 -6.36
CA ALA A 136 44.83 -8.58 -5.86
C ALA A 136 44.44 -7.30 -6.60
N CYS A 137 43.94 -6.31 -5.86
CA CYS A 137 43.51 -5.02 -6.40
C CYS A 137 44.22 -3.87 -5.69
N ARG A 138 44.58 -2.82 -6.44
CA ARG A 138 44.96 -1.53 -5.86
C ARG A 138 43.72 -0.66 -5.74
N VAL A 139 43.16 -0.57 -4.53
CA VAL A 139 41.87 0.11 -4.28
C VAL A 139 42.05 1.32 -3.37
N LYS A 140 41.49 2.44 -3.79
CA LYS A 140 41.35 3.67 -2.99
C LYS A 140 39.95 4.24 -3.19
N ASP A 141 39.22 4.51 -2.10
CA ASP A 141 37.89 5.15 -2.13
C ASP A 141 36.88 4.45 -3.07
N GLY A 142 36.87 3.11 -3.05
CA GLY A 142 36.02 2.28 -3.92
C GLY A 142 36.41 2.31 -5.41
N ILE A 143 37.59 2.84 -5.74
CA ILE A 143 38.13 2.90 -7.10
C ILE A 143 39.34 1.97 -7.20
N PHE A 144 39.35 1.07 -8.18
CA PHE A 144 40.49 0.18 -8.46
C PHE A 144 41.29 0.62 -9.69
N SER A 145 42.62 0.57 -9.61
CA SER A 145 43.53 0.93 -10.71
C SER A 145 44.22 -0.26 -11.39
N SER A 146 44.25 -1.42 -10.72
CA SER A 146 44.76 -2.67 -11.26
C SER A 146 44.04 -3.85 -10.59
N LYS A 147 43.91 -4.95 -11.33
CA LYS A 147 43.41 -6.24 -10.84
C LYS A 147 44.27 -7.38 -11.37
N ARG A 148 44.51 -8.40 -10.54
CA ARG A 148 45.15 -9.67 -10.93
C ARG A 148 44.47 -10.81 -10.18
N LEU A 149 44.06 -11.85 -10.90
CA LEU A 149 43.49 -13.05 -10.30
C LEU A 149 44.55 -13.76 -9.44
N LEU A 150 44.17 -14.15 -8.23
CA LEU A 150 45.00 -14.90 -7.29
C LEU A 150 44.58 -16.36 -7.25
N LYS A 151 45.56 -17.23 -7.06
CA LYS A 151 45.41 -18.64 -6.72
C LYS A 151 45.92 -18.90 -5.30
N GLU A 152 45.56 -20.05 -4.75
CA GLU A 152 46.08 -20.49 -3.46
C GLU A 152 47.62 -20.49 -3.47
N GLY A 153 48.21 -19.82 -2.48
CA GLY A 153 49.66 -19.65 -2.35
C GLY A 153 50.27 -18.43 -3.06
N ASP A 154 49.49 -17.66 -3.83
CA ASP A 154 49.97 -16.39 -4.40
C ASP A 154 50.17 -15.33 -3.30
N CYS A 155 51.18 -14.47 -3.49
CA CYS A 155 51.48 -13.38 -2.56
C CYS A 155 50.77 -12.05 -2.92
N LEU A 156 50.69 -11.16 -1.93
CA LEU A 156 50.11 -9.83 -2.03
C LEU A 156 51.20 -8.74 -1.94
N PRO A 157 51.78 -8.30 -3.08
CA PRO A 157 52.74 -7.19 -3.10
C PRO A 157 52.23 -5.93 -2.39
N GLY A 158 53.15 -5.15 -1.80
CA GLY A 158 52.82 -3.94 -1.05
C GLY A 158 51.94 -2.95 -1.83
N GLY A 159 50.84 -2.54 -1.20
CA GLY A 159 49.84 -1.61 -1.77
C GLY A 159 48.67 -2.27 -2.51
N GLU A 160 48.71 -3.59 -2.70
CA GLU A 160 47.55 -4.38 -3.13
C GLU A 160 46.70 -4.79 -1.91
N LYS A 161 45.40 -5.00 -2.14
CA LYS A 161 44.45 -5.60 -1.21
C LYS A 161 43.90 -6.87 -1.83
N ALA A 162 43.75 -7.93 -1.05
CA ALA A 162 42.97 -9.08 -1.51
C ALA A 162 41.49 -8.71 -1.48
N VAL A 163 40.82 -8.93 -2.61
CA VAL A 163 39.38 -8.77 -2.77
C VAL A 163 38.83 -10.15 -3.06
N VAL A 164 38.16 -10.73 -2.07
CA VAL A 164 37.57 -12.06 -2.12
C VAL A 164 36.11 -11.94 -2.50
N PHE A 165 35.67 -12.72 -3.48
CA PHE A 165 34.27 -12.87 -3.84
C PHE A 165 33.76 -14.22 -3.34
N ARG A 166 32.86 -14.20 -2.36
CA ARG A 166 32.29 -15.40 -1.72
C ARG A 166 30.84 -15.57 -2.12
N LEU A 167 30.44 -16.80 -2.40
CA LEU A 167 29.06 -17.23 -2.62
C LEU A 167 28.47 -17.66 -1.28
N ARG A 168 27.24 -17.24 -1.00
CA ARG A 168 26.51 -17.68 0.20
C ARG A 168 25.02 -17.84 -0.09
N HIS A 169 24.38 -18.72 0.65
CA HIS A 169 22.92 -18.78 0.73
C HIS A 169 22.37 -17.71 1.68
N SER A 170 21.10 -17.37 1.48
CA SER A 170 20.31 -16.56 2.38
C SER A 170 20.16 -17.18 3.77
N GLN A 171 20.14 -16.33 4.78
CA GLN A 171 20.01 -16.72 6.19
C GLN A 171 18.57 -17.08 6.54
N CYS A 172 18.41 -18.14 7.34
CA CYS A 172 17.10 -18.59 7.81
C CYS A 172 16.57 -17.70 8.96
N ASN A 173 15.26 -17.42 8.96
CA ASN A 173 14.56 -16.65 9.98
C ASN A 173 13.09 -17.09 10.11
N ASP A 174 12.41 -16.56 11.12
CA ASP A 174 11.03 -16.96 11.48
C ASP A 174 9.95 -16.39 10.54
N ASN A 175 10.28 -15.37 9.72
CA ASN A 175 9.37 -14.84 8.70
C ASN A 175 9.01 -15.91 7.65
N TYR A 176 9.93 -16.85 7.40
CA TYR A 176 9.71 -18.00 6.52
C TYR A 176 9.59 -19.31 7.31
N ASN A 177 8.99 -19.25 8.50
CA ASN A 177 8.79 -20.40 9.39
C ASN A 177 10.10 -21.16 9.72
N GLY A 178 11.19 -20.42 9.93
CA GLY A 178 12.52 -20.96 10.24
C GLY A 178 13.40 -21.26 9.02
N TYR A 179 12.99 -20.81 7.83
CA TYR A 179 13.74 -20.94 6.57
C TYR A 179 14.05 -19.56 5.97
N CYS A 180 14.27 -19.46 4.66
CA CYS A 180 14.59 -18.18 4.00
C CYS A 180 13.88 -18.04 2.65
N TYR A 181 14.15 -16.94 1.95
CA TYR A 181 13.53 -16.64 0.67
C TYR A 181 14.06 -17.51 -0.49
N LEU A 182 13.26 -17.64 -1.54
CA LEU A 182 13.53 -18.45 -2.73
C LEU A 182 14.55 -17.78 -3.66
N ASP A 183 15.39 -18.57 -4.32
CA ASP A 183 16.11 -18.10 -5.52
C ASP A 183 15.13 -18.00 -6.72
N THR A 184 14.54 -16.82 -6.89
CA THR A 184 13.60 -16.53 -7.99
C THR A 184 14.26 -16.46 -9.37
N MET A 185 15.59 -16.42 -9.44
CA MET A 185 16.34 -16.50 -10.69
C MET A 185 16.66 -17.96 -11.07
N ASN A 186 16.34 -18.95 -10.23
CA ASN A 186 16.59 -20.36 -10.48
C ASN A 186 15.33 -21.10 -10.95
N LYS A 187 15.40 -21.68 -12.15
CA LYS A 187 14.28 -22.42 -12.76
C LYS A 187 13.78 -23.59 -11.91
N GLU A 188 14.68 -24.39 -11.32
CA GLU A 188 14.28 -25.55 -10.52
C GLU A 188 13.62 -25.13 -9.20
N ALA A 189 14.10 -24.05 -8.60
CA ALA A 189 13.53 -23.48 -7.39
C ALA A 189 12.09 -22.99 -7.64
N VAL A 190 11.85 -22.21 -8.70
CA VAL A 190 10.50 -21.73 -9.03
C VAL A 190 9.58 -22.88 -9.46
N GLN A 191 10.08 -23.86 -10.21
CA GLN A 191 9.28 -25.05 -10.54
C GLN A 191 8.84 -25.78 -9.28
N ARG A 192 9.72 -25.88 -8.27
CA ARG A 192 9.37 -26.47 -6.98
C ARG A 192 8.31 -25.64 -6.24
N TYR A 193 8.40 -24.32 -6.30
CA TYR A 193 7.37 -23.43 -5.75
C TYR A 193 6.00 -23.69 -6.40
N ILE A 194 5.91 -23.69 -7.74
CA ILE A 194 4.70 -24.01 -8.49
C ILE A 194 4.13 -25.39 -8.11
N GLU A 195 4.98 -26.41 -7.94
CA GLU A 195 4.54 -27.74 -7.49
C GLU A 195 3.96 -27.74 -6.07
N VAL A 196 4.54 -26.96 -5.15
CA VAL A 196 4.14 -26.93 -3.74
C VAL A 196 2.86 -26.12 -3.54
N THR A 197 2.64 -25.07 -4.34
CA THR A 197 1.50 -24.15 -4.21
C THR A 197 0.47 -24.34 -5.32
N HIS A 198 0.78 -23.92 -6.54
CA HIS A 198 -0.15 -23.83 -7.67
C HIS A 198 -0.73 -25.20 -8.06
N GLU A 199 0.10 -26.24 -8.18
CA GLU A 199 -0.38 -27.59 -8.50
C GLU A 199 -1.25 -28.19 -7.37
N LYS A 200 -1.01 -27.83 -6.10
CA LYS A 200 -1.91 -28.23 -5.00
C LYS A 200 -3.27 -27.53 -5.09
N TYR A 201 -3.29 -26.22 -5.36
CA TYR A 201 -4.56 -25.52 -5.60
C TYR A 201 -5.32 -26.12 -6.77
N LYS A 202 -4.63 -26.47 -7.86
CA LYS A 202 -5.26 -27.18 -8.99
C LYS A 202 -5.80 -28.56 -8.60
N GLU A 203 -5.05 -29.33 -7.81
CA GLU A 203 -5.52 -30.65 -7.33
C GLU A 203 -6.81 -30.52 -6.50
N LYS A 204 -6.88 -29.52 -5.62
CA LYS A 204 -7.95 -29.38 -4.62
C LYS A 204 -9.13 -28.49 -5.03
N SER A 205 -8.90 -27.57 -5.96
CA SER A 205 -9.84 -26.51 -6.34
C SER A 205 -9.92 -26.29 -7.85
N GLY A 206 -9.21 -27.09 -8.67
CA GLY A 206 -9.09 -26.84 -10.11
C GLY A 206 -10.38 -26.92 -10.91
N ASP A 207 -11.42 -27.59 -10.39
CA ASP A 207 -12.76 -27.59 -10.98
C ASP A 207 -13.46 -26.23 -10.91
N LYS A 208 -12.97 -25.33 -10.05
CA LYS A 208 -13.52 -23.98 -9.78
C LYS A 208 -12.78 -22.86 -10.51
N PHE A 209 -11.66 -23.17 -11.16
CA PHE A 209 -10.81 -22.16 -11.81
C PHE A 209 -11.50 -21.53 -13.02
N GLY A 210 -11.51 -20.20 -13.04
CA GLY A 210 -12.20 -19.39 -14.04
C GLY A 210 -13.72 -19.40 -13.93
N VAL A 211 -14.28 -19.96 -12.84
CA VAL A 211 -15.72 -20.00 -12.54
C VAL A 211 -15.95 -19.35 -11.19
N GLU A 212 -15.75 -20.08 -10.08
CA GLU A 212 -15.86 -19.53 -8.72
C GLU A 212 -14.56 -18.82 -8.28
N ILE A 213 -13.39 -19.28 -8.75
CA ILE A 213 -12.08 -18.69 -8.46
C ILE A 213 -11.56 -17.96 -9.70
N GLN A 214 -11.36 -16.64 -9.59
CA GLN A 214 -11.03 -15.79 -10.74
C GLN A 214 -9.53 -15.76 -11.06
N GLY A 215 -8.68 -15.80 -10.04
CA GLY A 215 -7.24 -15.59 -10.23
C GLY A 215 -6.42 -15.80 -8.97
N ILE A 216 -5.13 -15.53 -9.13
CA ILE A 216 -4.10 -15.66 -8.09
C ILE A 216 -3.37 -14.33 -7.97
N PHE A 217 -3.21 -13.85 -6.74
CA PHE A 217 -2.36 -12.73 -6.37
C PHE A 217 -0.97 -13.25 -5.95
N THR A 218 0.08 -12.68 -6.53
CA THR A 218 1.48 -12.86 -6.12
C THR A 218 2.00 -11.56 -5.52
N ASP A 219 2.57 -11.62 -4.33
CA ASP A 219 2.91 -10.46 -3.52
C ASP A 219 4.43 -10.29 -3.37
N GLU A 220 4.91 -9.09 -3.67
CA GLU A 220 6.31 -8.66 -3.50
C GLU A 220 7.43 -9.64 -3.92
N PRO A 221 7.34 -10.43 -5.02
CA PRO A 221 8.47 -11.25 -5.44
C PRO A 221 9.65 -10.37 -5.83
N HIS A 222 10.86 -10.86 -5.57
CA HIS A 222 12.09 -10.12 -5.88
C HIS A 222 13.25 -11.04 -6.23
N ARG A 223 14.30 -10.49 -6.86
CA ARG A 223 15.54 -11.23 -7.16
C ARG A 223 16.62 -11.12 -6.07
N GLY A 224 16.36 -10.34 -5.03
CA GLY A 224 17.28 -10.08 -3.92
C GLY A 224 17.96 -8.72 -4.04
N GLY A 225 18.34 -8.14 -2.89
CA GLY A 225 18.94 -6.81 -2.82
C GLY A 225 20.32 -6.76 -3.48
N CYS A 226 20.57 -5.73 -4.30
CA CYS A 226 21.87 -5.49 -4.92
C CYS A 226 22.54 -4.24 -4.33
N PHE A 227 23.68 -4.42 -3.67
CA PHE A 227 24.49 -3.38 -3.02
C PHE A 227 23.71 -2.55 -1.98
N THR A 228 22.86 -3.21 -1.19
CA THR A 228 21.96 -2.59 -0.21
C THR A 228 21.82 -3.48 1.03
N ASP A 229 21.37 -2.92 2.16
CA ASP A 229 21.13 -3.64 3.41
C ASP A 229 19.94 -4.62 3.32
N PHE A 230 19.10 -4.53 2.29
CA PHE A 230 18.13 -5.57 1.92
C PHE A 230 18.78 -6.91 1.52
N ALA A 231 20.11 -6.95 1.34
CA ALA A 231 20.88 -8.20 1.23
C ALA A 231 21.28 -8.76 2.60
N GLU A 232 20.33 -8.79 3.55
CA GLU A 232 20.51 -9.31 4.91
C GLU A 232 21.58 -8.54 5.71
N GLY A 233 21.59 -7.21 5.57
CA GLY A 233 22.53 -6.29 6.21
C GLY A 233 23.90 -6.18 5.53
N GLU A 234 24.18 -7.00 4.51
CA GLU A 234 25.47 -6.97 3.79
C GLU A 234 25.42 -6.05 2.55
N VAL A 235 25.85 -4.81 2.72
CA VAL A 235 25.85 -3.79 1.65
C VAL A 235 26.84 -4.06 0.52
N ASN A 236 27.79 -5.00 0.68
CA ASN A 236 28.71 -5.45 -0.36
C ASN A 236 28.31 -6.80 -0.96
N ALA A 237 27.01 -7.05 -1.09
CA ALA A 237 26.46 -8.24 -1.73
C ALA A 237 25.64 -7.89 -2.98
N ALA A 238 25.58 -8.83 -3.91
CA ALA A 238 24.73 -8.77 -5.10
C ALA A 238 24.11 -10.16 -5.37
N PRO A 239 22.89 -10.25 -5.93
CA PRO A 239 22.23 -11.54 -6.13
C PRO A 239 23.03 -12.51 -7.01
N TYR A 240 22.96 -13.79 -6.67
CA TYR A 240 23.60 -14.85 -7.43
C TYR A 240 22.62 -15.99 -7.64
N THR A 241 22.77 -16.73 -8.74
CA THR A 241 22.11 -18.02 -8.93
C THR A 241 23.09 -19.01 -9.54
N PRO A 242 23.03 -20.31 -9.19
CA PRO A 242 23.92 -21.32 -9.76
C PRO A 242 23.96 -21.27 -11.30
N GLY A 243 25.17 -21.20 -11.87
CA GLY A 243 25.37 -21.12 -13.32
C GLY A 243 25.39 -19.70 -13.91
N MET A 244 25.13 -18.66 -13.11
CA MET A 244 25.07 -17.26 -13.56
C MET A 244 26.33 -16.82 -14.34
N PHE A 245 27.54 -17.21 -13.91
CA PHE A 245 28.76 -16.80 -14.61
C PHE A 245 28.83 -17.31 -16.05
N ALA A 246 28.42 -18.55 -16.29
CA ALA A 246 28.39 -19.14 -17.63
C ALA A 246 27.27 -18.53 -18.48
N GLU A 247 26.11 -18.27 -17.88
CA GLU A 247 24.99 -17.64 -18.59
C GLU A 247 25.30 -16.19 -18.97
N PHE A 248 26.00 -15.44 -18.11
CA PHE A 248 26.49 -14.10 -18.42
C PHE A 248 27.41 -14.11 -19.65
N GLU A 249 28.44 -14.97 -19.63
CA GLU A 249 29.40 -15.06 -20.73
C GLU A 249 28.74 -15.45 -22.05
N LYS A 250 27.76 -16.36 -21.99
CA LYS A 250 26.94 -16.77 -23.13
C LYS A 250 26.11 -15.61 -23.70
N ARG A 251 25.51 -14.75 -22.87
CA ARG A 251 24.64 -13.65 -23.34
C ARG A 251 25.41 -12.41 -23.80
N PHE A 252 26.53 -12.09 -23.14
CA PHE A 252 27.25 -10.83 -23.38
C PHE A 252 28.64 -10.99 -24.01
N GLY A 253 29.15 -12.22 -24.12
CA GLY A 253 30.38 -12.53 -24.84
C GLY A 253 31.69 -12.25 -24.08
N TYR A 254 31.63 -12.01 -22.77
CA TYR A 254 32.80 -11.85 -21.90
C TYR A 254 32.54 -12.35 -20.48
N SER A 255 33.60 -12.66 -19.74
CA SER A 255 33.49 -13.30 -18.42
C SER A 255 33.09 -12.32 -17.32
N LEU A 256 31.98 -12.59 -16.62
CA LEU A 256 31.65 -11.87 -15.38
C LEU A 256 32.64 -12.20 -14.25
N LEU A 257 33.11 -13.45 -14.18
CA LEU A 257 34.04 -13.91 -13.14
C LEU A 257 35.34 -13.09 -13.14
N GLU A 258 35.90 -12.82 -14.32
CA GLU A 258 37.09 -11.98 -14.49
C GLU A 258 36.82 -10.49 -14.18
N ASN A 259 35.54 -10.08 -14.18
CA ASN A 259 35.10 -8.70 -14.02
C ASN A 259 34.36 -8.42 -12.70
N LEU A 260 34.38 -9.35 -11.74
CA LEU A 260 33.83 -9.15 -10.39
C LEU A 260 34.36 -7.87 -9.70
N PRO A 261 35.66 -7.51 -9.77
CA PRO A 261 36.12 -6.21 -9.26
C PRO A 261 35.42 -5.01 -9.88
N GLU A 262 35.04 -5.06 -11.16
CA GLU A 262 34.34 -3.95 -11.83
C GLU A 262 32.84 -3.92 -11.55
N LEU A 263 32.23 -5.07 -11.25
CA LEU A 263 30.85 -5.13 -10.79
C LEU A 263 30.69 -4.38 -9.47
N PHE A 264 31.60 -4.62 -8.50
CA PHE A 264 31.51 -4.06 -7.16
C PHE A 264 32.22 -2.70 -6.99
N LEU A 265 33.28 -2.44 -7.75
CA LEU A 265 34.13 -1.24 -7.63
C LEU A 265 34.13 -0.42 -8.91
N ARG A 266 34.56 0.84 -8.82
CA ARG A 266 34.69 1.76 -9.96
C ARG A 266 36.10 1.72 -10.55
N LYS A 267 36.29 1.94 -11.85
CA LYS A 267 37.65 2.18 -12.40
C LYS A 267 38.05 3.66 -12.33
N LYS A 268 37.06 4.56 -12.38
CA LYS A 268 37.23 6.00 -12.14
C LYS A 268 35.97 6.61 -11.51
N ALA A 269 36.11 7.75 -10.86
CA ALA A 269 34.98 8.46 -10.27
C ALA A 269 33.97 8.89 -11.36
N GLY A 270 32.67 8.76 -11.08
CA GLY A 270 31.58 9.18 -11.98
C GLY A 270 31.38 8.31 -13.23
N GLU A 271 32.07 7.18 -13.36
CA GLU A 271 32.01 6.32 -14.54
C GLU A 271 30.76 5.46 -14.62
N ILE A 272 30.33 5.23 -15.86
CA ILE A 272 29.37 4.23 -16.27
C ILE A 272 30.10 2.93 -16.69
N SER A 273 29.60 1.75 -16.32
CA SER A 273 30.18 0.47 -16.74
C SER A 273 29.17 -0.43 -17.42
N LYS A 274 29.61 -0.98 -18.56
CA LYS A 274 28.93 -2.03 -19.29
C LYS A 274 28.71 -3.30 -18.45
N VAL A 275 29.69 -3.70 -17.63
CA VAL A 275 29.62 -4.89 -16.77
C VAL A 275 28.43 -4.82 -15.81
N LYS A 276 28.22 -3.63 -15.22
CA LYS A 276 27.14 -3.38 -14.28
C LYS A 276 25.79 -3.43 -14.97
N ARG A 277 25.66 -2.72 -16.10
CA ARG A 277 24.42 -2.72 -16.91
C ARG A 277 24.05 -4.13 -17.39
N ASP A 278 25.02 -4.87 -17.93
CA ASP A 278 24.84 -6.27 -18.38
C ASP A 278 24.48 -7.21 -17.21
N TYR A 279 25.02 -6.97 -16.00
CA TYR A 279 24.71 -7.81 -14.84
C TYR A 279 23.26 -7.59 -14.37
N PHE A 280 22.81 -6.34 -14.24
CA PHE A 280 21.40 -6.05 -13.93
C PHE A 280 20.47 -6.57 -15.03
N GLU A 281 20.88 -6.45 -16.30
CA GLU A 281 20.15 -7.03 -17.43
C GLU A 281 19.99 -8.56 -17.30
N LEU A 282 21.07 -9.27 -16.96
CA LEU A 282 21.02 -10.71 -16.74
C LEU A 282 20.05 -11.07 -15.62
N CYS A 283 20.18 -10.40 -14.48
CA CYS A 283 19.35 -10.63 -13.32
C CYS A 283 17.87 -10.38 -13.64
N GLN A 284 17.56 -9.28 -14.35
CA GLN A 284 16.20 -8.98 -14.82
C GLN A 284 15.68 -10.07 -15.75
N GLN A 285 16.47 -10.51 -16.73
CA GLN A 285 16.06 -11.55 -17.68
C GLN A 285 15.80 -12.89 -16.98
N LEU A 286 16.70 -13.32 -16.09
CA LEU A 286 16.53 -14.57 -15.34
C LEU A 286 15.31 -14.54 -14.43
N PHE A 287 15.06 -13.41 -13.76
CA PHE A 287 13.87 -13.25 -12.92
C PHE A 287 12.58 -13.35 -13.74
N LEU A 288 12.52 -12.71 -14.92
CA LEU A 288 11.35 -12.84 -15.81
C LEU A 288 11.19 -14.26 -16.36
N GLU A 289 12.28 -14.85 -16.87
CA GLU A 289 12.28 -16.18 -17.51
C GLU A 289 11.93 -17.32 -16.55
N ASN A 290 12.37 -17.20 -15.29
CA ASN A 290 12.24 -18.28 -14.32
C ASN A 290 11.11 -18.05 -13.31
N PHE A 291 10.72 -16.81 -13.01
CA PHE A 291 9.62 -16.50 -12.07
C PHE A 291 8.36 -16.01 -12.78
N ALA A 292 8.41 -14.85 -13.43
CA ALA A 292 7.21 -14.18 -13.95
C ALA A 292 6.52 -14.97 -15.08
N ILE A 293 7.28 -15.36 -16.11
CA ILE A 293 6.75 -16.03 -17.31
C ILE A 293 6.16 -17.41 -16.97
N PRO A 294 6.80 -18.27 -16.17
CA PRO A 294 6.22 -19.57 -15.83
C PRO A 294 4.90 -19.48 -15.07
N ILE A 295 4.80 -18.60 -14.08
CA ILE A 295 3.57 -18.39 -13.29
C ILE A 295 2.46 -17.80 -14.19
N TYR A 296 2.80 -16.77 -14.98
CA TYR A 296 1.90 -16.19 -15.98
C TYR A 296 1.31 -17.25 -16.93
N ASN A 297 2.16 -18.08 -17.52
CA ASN A 297 1.72 -19.13 -18.44
C ASN A 297 0.87 -20.18 -17.72
N TRP A 298 1.26 -20.58 -16.50
CA TRP A 298 0.51 -21.54 -15.71
C TRP A 298 -0.90 -21.03 -15.41
N CYS A 299 -1.05 -19.79 -14.94
CA CYS A 299 -2.35 -19.18 -14.67
C CYS A 299 -3.23 -19.15 -15.93
N LYS A 300 -2.66 -18.73 -17.06
CA LYS A 300 -3.36 -18.69 -18.35
C LYS A 300 -3.82 -20.06 -18.83
N GLU A 301 -2.97 -21.08 -18.72
CA GLU A 301 -3.32 -22.47 -19.08
C GLU A 301 -4.48 -23.03 -18.23
N HIS A 302 -4.61 -22.54 -16.99
CA HIS A 302 -5.64 -22.95 -16.03
C HIS A 302 -6.82 -21.97 -15.93
N LYS A 303 -6.91 -21.00 -16.84
CA LYS A 303 -7.99 -19.98 -16.90
C LYS A 303 -8.09 -19.10 -15.64
N LEU A 304 -6.97 -18.88 -14.99
CA LEU A 304 -6.84 -17.96 -13.87
C LEU A 304 -6.21 -16.65 -14.34
N ILE A 305 -6.66 -15.55 -13.76
CA ILE A 305 -6.04 -14.23 -13.92
C ILE A 305 -4.81 -14.17 -13.02
N PHE A 306 -3.65 -13.85 -13.60
CA PHE A 306 -2.45 -13.56 -12.81
C PHE A 306 -2.41 -12.06 -12.47
N THR A 307 -2.39 -11.74 -11.17
CA THR A 307 -2.35 -10.37 -10.63
C THR A 307 -1.36 -10.25 -9.47
N GLY A 308 -1.08 -9.03 -9.04
CA GLY A 308 -0.21 -8.74 -7.90
C GLY A 308 0.68 -7.54 -8.18
N HIS A 309 1.79 -7.42 -7.47
CA HIS A 309 2.84 -6.44 -7.73
C HIS A 309 4.20 -7.04 -7.37
N VAL A 310 5.26 -6.22 -7.30
CA VAL A 310 6.63 -6.66 -7.03
C VAL A 310 7.28 -5.74 -6.00
N LEU A 311 8.22 -6.24 -5.21
CA LEU A 311 8.78 -5.48 -4.08
C LEU A 311 9.45 -4.17 -4.50
N HIS A 312 9.05 -3.06 -3.86
CA HIS A 312 9.65 -1.73 -3.88
C HIS A 312 9.66 -1.01 -5.24
N GLU A 313 8.51 -0.42 -5.60
CA GLU A 313 8.29 0.27 -6.86
C GLU A 313 8.60 1.78 -6.86
N ASP A 314 8.97 2.33 -5.70
CA ASP A 314 8.88 3.76 -5.39
C ASP A 314 9.77 4.69 -6.22
N SER A 315 10.90 4.22 -6.74
CA SER A 315 11.92 5.08 -7.35
C SER A 315 12.83 4.29 -8.30
N LEU A 316 13.61 4.95 -9.15
CA LEU A 316 14.56 4.24 -10.03
C LEU A 316 15.56 3.39 -9.21
N CYS A 317 15.97 3.87 -8.04
CA CYS A 317 16.85 3.19 -7.09
C CYS A 317 16.18 1.96 -6.51
N ALA A 318 15.00 2.13 -5.90
CA ALA A 318 14.24 1.05 -5.27
C ALA A 318 14.00 -0.10 -6.27
N GLN A 319 13.56 0.26 -7.48
CA GLN A 319 13.37 -0.67 -8.58
C GLN A 319 14.67 -1.35 -8.97
N SER A 320 15.74 -0.59 -9.17
CA SER A 320 17.05 -1.15 -9.56
C SER A 320 17.57 -2.12 -8.52
N VAL A 321 17.50 -1.82 -7.23
CA VAL A 321 18.14 -2.67 -6.20
C VAL A 321 17.42 -4.02 -6.03
N MET A 322 16.08 -4.03 -6.03
CA MET A 322 15.29 -5.24 -5.75
C MET A 322 14.88 -6.03 -6.99
N GLN A 323 14.62 -5.34 -8.11
CA GLN A 323 13.95 -5.92 -9.28
C GLN A 323 14.80 -5.80 -10.56
N GLY A 324 15.25 -4.59 -10.87
CA GLY A 324 15.68 -4.17 -12.21
C GLY A 324 14.67 -3.17 -12.77
N SER A 325 13.84 -3.59 -13.74
CA SER A 325 12.82 -2.78 -14.43
C SER A 325 11.43 -3.37 -14.17
N LEU A 326 10.61 -2.66 -13.40
CA LEU A 326 9.22 -3.07 -13.10
C LEU A 326 8.38 -3.20 -14.35
N MET A 327 8.55 -2.25 -15.29
CA MET A 327 7.77 -2.18 -16.52
C MET A 327 7.84 -3.48 -17.32
N ARG A 328 9.00 -4.15 -17.32
CA ARG A 328 9.17 -5.46 -17.98
C ARG A 328 8.44 -6.60 -17.27
N PHE A 329 8.25 -6.49 -15.95
CA PHE A 329 7.48 -7.48 -15.19
C PHE A 329 5.99 -7.37 -15.48
N TYR A 330 5.44 -6.14 -15.58
CA TYR A 330 4.01 -5.90 -15.85
C TYR A 330 3.49 -6.54 -17.15
N GLU A 331 4.37 -6.81 -18.13
CA GLU A 331 4.00 -7.57 -19.33
C GLU A 331 3.46 -8.96 -19.01
N TYR A 332 3.97 -9.57 -17.94
CA TYR A 332 3.67 -10.94 -17.52
C TYR A 332 2.70 -11.01 -16.34
N MET A 333 1.80 -10.05 -16.23
CA MET A 333 0.59 -10.14 -15.40
C MET A 333 -0.63 -9.84 -16.27
N GLU A 334 -1.73 -10.56 -16.11
CA GLU A 334 -2.99 -10.18 -16.75
C GLU A 334 -3.47 -8.83 -16.19
N TYR A 335 -3.49 -8.71 -14.86
CA TYR A 335 -3.85 -7.50 -14.12
C TYR A 335 -2.59 -7.03 -13.38
N PRO A 336 -1.67 -6.29 -14.03
CA PRO A 336 -0.49 -5.79 -13.36
C PRO A 336 -0.89 -4.82 -12.24
N GLY A 337 -0.16 -4.84 -11.13
CA GLY A 337 -0.37 -3.93 -10.01
C GLY A 337 0.88 -3.23 -9.49
N ILE A 338 0.65 -2.23 -8.64
CA ILE A 338 1.63 -1.54 -7.80
C ILE A 338 1.23 -1.64 -6.33
N ASP A 339 2.18 -1.36 -5.44
CA ASP A 339 1.92 -1.13 -4.02
C ASP A 339 2.22 0.31 -3.57
N LEU A 340 1.20 0.96 -2.98
CA LEU A 340 1.26 2.33 -2.45
C LEU A 340 0.47 2.45 -1.13
N LEU A 341 1.10 2.02 -0.03
CA LEU A 341 0.44 1.79 1.26
C LEU A 341 0.11 3.04 2.11
N ALA A 342 0.99 4.04 2.16
CA ALA A 342 0.91 5.12 3.16
C ALA A 342 0.11 6.34 2.68
N GLU A 343 -0.50 7.06 3.63
CA GLU A 343 -1.40 8.18 3.33
C GLU A 343 -0.76 9.30 2.49
N HIS A 344 0.52 9.57 2.74
CA HIS A 344 1.26 10.69 2.14
C HIS A 344 2.25 10.25 1.05
N THR A 345 2.22 8.98 0.61
CA THR A 345 3.06 8.53 -0.50
C THR A 345 2.51 9.07 -1.83
N GLN A 346 3.35 9.83 -2.53
CA GLN A 346 3.03 10.49 -3.81
C GLN A 346 3.93 9.99 -4.94
N CYS A 347 4.00 8.67 -5.10
CA CYS A 347 4.78 8.01 -6.14
C CYS A 347 4.04 8.03 -7.50
N TYR A 348 3.79 9.23 -8.04
CA TYR A 348 2.98 9.39 -9.26
C TYR A 348 3.54 8.63 -10.45
N TRP A 349 4.87 8.55 -10.52
CA TRP A 349 5.56 7.91 -11.63
C TRP A 349 5.41 6.40 -11.63
N ALA A 350 5.24 5.70 -10.50
CA ALA A 350 4.94 4.26 -10.50
C ALA A 350 3.58 3.97 -11.14
N ALA A 351 2.54 4.71 -10.75
CA ALA A 351 1.22 4.65 -11.38
C ALA A 351 1.30 4.95 -12.89
N LYS A 352 2.14 5.94 -13.27
CA LYS A 352 2.33 6.29 -14.68
C LYS A 352 3.10 5.22 -15.46
N GLN A 353 4.09 4.57 -14.86
CA GLN A 353 4.82 3.45 -15.48
C GLN A 353 3.89 2.28 -15.80
N ILE A 354 3.05 1.87 -14.84
CA ILE A 354 2.14 0.76 -15.03
C ILE A 354 1.01 1.07 -16.04
N ASP A 355 0.44 2.29 -16.02
CA ASP A 355 -0.53 2.75 -17.03
C ASP A 355 0.08 2.77 -18.44
N SER A 356 1.37 3.14 -18.56
CA SER A 356 2.08 3.12 -19.83
C SER A 356 2.18 1.71 -20.41
N VAL A 357 2.62 0.74 -19.60
CA VAL A 357 2.71 -0.67 -20.04
C VAL A 357 1.34 -1.25 -20.30
N ALA A 358 0.36 -0.98 -19.44
CA ALA A 358 -1.00 -1.46 -19.59
C ALA A 358 -1.61 -1.00 -20.93
N ARG A 359 -1.46 0.28 -21.29
CA ARG A 359 -1.95 0.80 -22.57
C ARG A 359 -1.17 0.24 -23.76
N GLN A 360 0.16 0.21 -23.69
CA GLN A 360 1.01 -0.33 -24.77
C GLN A 360 0.69 -1.80 -25.06
N LEU A 361 0.41 -2.60 -24.02
CA LEU A 361 0.19 -4.05 -24.14
C LEU A 361 -1.28 -4.47 -23.99
N LYS A 362 -2.22 -3.52 -23.99
CA LYS A 362 -3.67 -3.73 -23.90
C LYS A 362 -4.12 -4.51 -22.66
N LYS A 363 -3.51 -4.24 -21.51
CA LYS A 363 -3.99 -4.71 -20.21
C LYS A 363 -5.21 -3.87 -19.82
N GLU A 364 -6.31 -4.52 -19.51
CA GLU A 364 -7.58 -3.85 -19.19
C GLU A 364 -7.59 -3.29 -17.76
N TRP A 365 -7.02 -4.05 -16.82
CA TRP A 365 -7.03 -3.73 -15.40
C TRP A 365 -5.64 -3.42 -14.90
N VAL A 366 -5.57 -2.40 -14.07
CA VAL A 366 -4.36 -1.92 -13.41
C VAL A 366 -4.68 -1.81 -11.93
N LEU A 367 -4.05 -2.67 -11.14
CA LEU A 367 -4.30 -2.81 -9.72
C LEU A 367 -3.41 -1.85 -8.90
N SER A 368 -3.91 -1.39 -7.77
CA SER A 368 -3.04 -0.88 -6.70
C SER A 368 -3.44 -1.51 -5.38
N GLU A 369 -2.47 -2.12 -4.70
CA GLU A 369 -2.51 -2.26 -3.26
C GLU A 369 -2.36 -0.88 -2.62
N LEU A 370 -3.18 -0.61 -1.60
CA LEU A 370 -3.26 0.68 -0.95
C LEU A 370 -3.83 0.56 0.46
N TYR A 371 -3.54 1.56 1.29
CA TYR A 371 -3.98 1.71 2.70
C TYR A 371 -3.23 0.90 3.75
N GLY A 372 -2.28 0.02 3.39
CA GLY A 372 -1.69 -0.87 4.39
C GLY A 372 -0.85 -0.19 5.47
N CYS A 373 -0.40 1.04 5.26
CA CYS A 373 0.33 1.80 6.28
C CYS A 373 -0.54 2.90 6.93
N THR A 374 -1.87 2.77 6.86
CA THR A 374 -2.85 3.72 7.41
C THR A 374 -3.42 3.23 8.74
N GLY A 375 -3.44 4.07 9.78
CA GLY A 375 -3.81 3.66 11.14
C GLY A 375 -5.30 3.76 11.45
N TRP A 376 -5.66 3.41 12.70
CA TRP A 376 -7.05 3.48 13.18
C TRP A 376 -7.67 4.87 13.11
N GLN A 377 -6.89 5.94 12.92
CA GLN A 377 -7.37 7.31 12.77
C GLN A 377 -7.84 7.66 11.35
N THR A 378 -7.57 6.81 10.36
CA THR A 378 -7.82 7.12 8.95
C THR A 378 -9.30 7.30 8.67
N ASN A 379 -9.63 8.36 7.93
CA ASN A 379 -10.99 8.75 7.60
C ASN A 379 -11.27 8.57 6.09
N PHE A 380 -12.53 8.76 5.68
CA PHE A 380 -12.92 8.54 4.28
C PHE A 380 -12.28 9.55 3.33
N GLU A 381 -12.03 10.78 3.80
CA GLU A 381 -11.31 11.79 3.03
C GLU A 381 -9.88 11.36 2.70
N SER A 382 -9.15 10.78 3.65
CA SER A 382 -7.82 10.19 3.42
C SER A 382 -7.90 9.03 2.43
N TYR A 383 -8.88 8.13 2.55
CA TYR A 383 -9.08 7.04 1.58
C TYR A 383 -9.34 7.55 0.15
N LYS A 384 -10.14 8.61 0.00
CA LYS A 384 -10.33 9.30 -1.29
C LYS A 384 -9.03 9.91 -1.81
N ASN A 385 -8.33 10.64 -0.96
CA ASN A 385 -7.13 11.38 -1.33
C ASN A 385 -5.96 10.48 -1.77
N ILE A 386 -5.87 9.26 -1.23
CA ILE A 386 -4.86 8.26 -1.62
C ILE A 386 -5.17 7.69 -3.02
N GLY A 387 -6.43 7.36 -3.32
CA GLY A 387 -6.78 6.69 -4.58
C GLY A 387 -7.11 7.63 -5.75
N ASP A 388 -7.51 8.88 -5.52
CA ASP A 388 -7.91 9.80 -6.59
C ASP A 388 -6.82 10.07 -7.63
N TRP A 389 -5.61 10.38 -7.16
CA TRP A 389 -4.50 10.63 -8.07
C TRP A 389 -4.07 9.34 -8.79
N GLN A 390 -4.18 8.20 -8.12
CA GLN A 390 -3.91 6.91 -8.71
C GLN A 390 -4.91 6.60 -9.84
N ALA A 391 -6.20 6.86 -9.60
CA ALA A 391 -7.25 6.71 -10.60
C ALA A 391 -7.05 7.66 -11.79
N LEU A 392 -6.65 8.91 -11.53
CA LEU A 392 -6.25 9.86 -12.57
C LEU A 392 -5.12 9.29 -13.43
N PHE A 393 -4.10 8.67 -12.83
CA PHE A 393 -2.96 8.12 -13.55
C PHE A 393 -3.16 6.69 -14.09
N GLY A 394 -4.36 6.11 -13.99
CA GLY A 394 -4.74 4.90 -14.72
C GLY A 394 -5.05 3.68 -13.86
N ILE A 395 -4.90 3.75 -12.53
CA ILE A 395 -5.36 2.69 -11.63
C ILE A 395 -6.88 2.57 -11.76
N ASN A 396 -7.38 1.36 -12.00
CA ASN A 396 -8.81 1.10 -12.16
C ASN A 396 -9.29 -0.16 -11.42
N LEU A 397 -8.40 -0.76 -10.62
CA LEU A 397 -8.71 -1.83 -9.70
C LEU A 397 -8.03 -1.55 -8.36
N ARG A 398 -8.81 -1.50 -7.28
CA ARG A 398 -8.31 -1.25 -5.92
C ARG A 398 -8.15 -2.56 -5.16
N CYS A 399 -7.04 -2.73 -4.47
CA CYS A 399 -6.83 -3.73 -3.43
C CYS A 399 -6.62 -3.06 -2.07
N PRO A 400 -7.69 -2.77 -1.31
CA PRO A 400 -7.55 -2.21 0.02
C PRO A 400 -6.90 -3.19 1.02
N HIS A 401 -5.78 -2.78 1.62
CA HIS A 401 -5.11 -3.45 2.73
C HIS A 401 -5.51 -2.74 4.05
N LEU A 402 -6.06 -3.39 5.09
CA LEU A 402 -6.29 -4.83 5.29
C LEU A 402 -7.67 -5.10 5.89
N SER A 403 -8.26 -6.26 5.59
CA SER A 403 -9.48 -6.75 6.26
C SER A 403 -9.17 -8.00 7.10
N TRP A 404 -9.15 -7.89 8.42
CA TRP A 404 -8.78 -9.02 9.28
C TRP A 404 -9.92 -10.01 9.51
N TYR A 405 -9.62 -11.30 9.52
CA TYR A 405 -10.51 -12.33 10.03
C TYR A 405 -10.76 -12.17 11.53
N THR A 406 -9.71 -11.87 12.30
CA THR A 406 -9.83 -11.57 13.73
C THR A 406 -8.78 -10.59 14.22
N MET A 407 -9.07 -9.86 15.28
CA MET A 407 -8.13 -8.99 15.99
C MET A 407 -7.24 -9.74 16.99
N LYS A 408 -7.29 -11.07 17.03
CA LYS A 408 -6.54 -11.88 18.00
C LYS A 408 -5.03 -11.62 17.92
N GLY A 409 -4.44 -11.24 19.05
CA GLY A 409 -2.99 -11.12 19.23
C GLY A 409 -2.34 -10.14 18.27
N GLU A 410 -1.20 -10.52 17.68
CA GLU A 410 -0.44 -9.65 16.78
C GLU A 410 -1.16 -9.27 15.49
N ALA A 411 -2.22 -9.99 15.10
CA ALA A 411 -2.96 -9.66 13.90
C ALA A 411 -3.53 -8.23 13.93
N LYS A 412 -3.98 -7.74 15.10
CA LYS A 412 -4.50 -6.35 15.24
C LYS A 412 -3.43 -5.26 15.16
N ARG A 413 -2.15 -5.65 15.09
CA ARG A 413 -0.97 -4.76 15.00
C ARG A 413 -0.19 -5.00 13.71
N ASP A 414 -0.66 -5.91 12.85
CA ASP A 414 -0.06 -6.22 11.56
C ASP A 414 -0.47 -5.16 10.53
N TYR A 415 0.44 -4.19 10.31
CA TYR A 415 0.22 -3.04 9.43
C TYR A 415 -1.21 -2.45 9.57
N PRO A 416 -1.57 -2.00 10.79
CA PRO A 416 -2.96 -1.69 11.14
C PRO A 416 -3.36 -0.33 10.59
N ALA A 417 -4.66 -0.10 10.30
CA ALA A 417 -5.85 -0.75 10.87
C ALA A 417 -6.76 -1.53 9.90
N SER A 418 -7.59 -2.44 10.45
CA SER A 418 -8.61 -3.14 9.66
C SER A 418 -9.67 -2.22 9.10
N ILE A 419 -10.00 -2.40 7.83
CA ILE A 419 -11.11 -1.72 7.16
C ILE A 419 -12.44 -2.48 7.29
N LEU A 420 -12.46 -3.69 7.86
CA LEU A 420 -13.65 -4.56 7.95
C LEU A 420 -14.54 -4.17 9.15
N HIS A 421 -15.42 -5.07 9.59
CA HIS A 421 -16.43 -4.87 10.65
C HIS A 421 -15.90 -4.37 12.00
N GLN A 422 -14.59 -4.46 12.24
CA GLN A 422 -13.98 -3.92 13.45
C GLN A 422 -13.93 -2.38 13.45
N SER A 423 -13.93 -1.77 12.26
CA SER A 423 -14.07 -0.32 12.10
C SER A 423 -15.51 0.12 12.34
N SER A 424 -15.71 1.18 13.11
CA SER A 424 -17.03 1.76 13.45
C SER A 424 -17.84 2.23 12.24
N TRP A 425 -17.17 2.53 11.13
CA TRP A 425 -17.73 3.09 9.90
C TRP A 425 -17.99 2.07 8.80
N TYR A 426 -17.78 0.76 9.04
CA TYR A 426 -17.81 -0.26 7.97
C TYR A 426 -19.11 -0.25 7.15
N THR A 427 -20.27 -0.08 7.81
CA THR A 427 -21.58 -0.03 7.14
C THR A 427 -21.72 1.14 6.14
N ASP A 428 -20.94 2.20 6.32
CA ASP A 428 -20.94 3.38 5.45
C ASP A 428 -19.87 3.27 4.34
N TYR A 429 -19.01 2.24 4.33
CA TYR A 429 -17.88 2.13 3.39
C TYR A 429 -18.30 2.03 1.92
N HIS A 430 -19.53 1.58 1.66
CA HIS A 430 -20.12 1.57 0.32
C HIS A 430 -20.04 2.95 -0.35
N TYR A 431 -20.00 4.04 0.43
CA TYR A 431 -19.82 5.40 -0.09
C TYR A 431 -18.48 5.58 -0.84
N VAL A 432 -17.39 4.98 -0.34
CA VAL A 432 -16.07 5.02 -0.98
C VAL A 432 -16.05 4.12 -2.22
N GLU A 433 -16.61 2.91 -2.12
CA GLU A 433 -16.62 1.95 -3.23
C GLU A 433 -17.53 2.37 -4.38
N ASP A 434 -18.70 2.94 -4.08
CA ASP A 434 -19.56 3.55 -5.09
C ASP A 434 -18.81 4.68 -5.79
N TYR A 435 -18.18 5.60 -5.05
CA TYR A 435 -17.40 6.69 -5.64
C TYR A 435 -16.35 6.22 -6.65
N TYR A 436 -15.47 5.28 -6.27
CA TYR A 436 -14.43 4.80 -7.17
C TYR A 436 -14.97 3.95 -8.32
N SER A 437 -15.95 3.08 -8.06
CA SER A 437 -16.52 2.24 -9.12
C SER A 437 -17.21 3.07 -10.20
N ARG A 438 -17.79 4.24 -9.85
CA ARG A 438 -18.30 5.22 -10.82
C ARG A 438 -17.18 5.86 -11.63
N ILE A 439 -16.06 6.24 -11.01
CA ILE A 439 -14.87 6.75 -11.73
C ILE A 439 -14.36 5.68 -12.72
N HIS A 440 -14.18 4.44 -12.26
CA HIS A 440 -13.73 3.36 -13.12
C HIS A 440 -14.70 3.08 -14.27
N ALA A 441 -16.02 3.13 -14.01
CA ALA A 441 -17.06 2.93 -15.02
C ALA A 441 -17.05 3.99 -16.13
N ILE A 442 -16.95 5.29 -15.79
CA ILE A 442 -16.95 6.36 -16.80
C ILE A 442 -15.66 6.36 -17.63
N LEU A 443 -14.54 6.01 -17.01
CA LEU A 443 -13.22 5.94 -17.66
C LEU A 443 -12.98 4.64 -18.44
N HIS A 444 -13.79 3.61 -18.19
CA HIS A 444 -13.66 2.30 -18.84
C HIS A 444 -13.66 2.40 -20.38
N ASP A 445 -12.85 1.58 -21.05
CA ASP A 445 -12.62 1.53 -22.51
C ASP A 445 -12.10 2.84 -23.17
N GLY A 446 -11.85 3.88 -22.37
CA GLY A 446 -11.30 5.14 -22.82
C GLY A 446 -9.88 4.99 -23.37
N LYS A 447 -9.59 5.76 -24.42
CA LYS A 447 -8.25 5.87 -25.01
C LYS A 447 -7.68 7.25 -24.71
N ALA A 448 -6.55 7.28 -24.00
CA ALA A 448 -5.83 8.51 -23.74
C ALA A 448 -5.39 9.18 -25.06
N GLU A 449 -5.50 10.51 -25.14
CA GLU A 449 -4.94 11.33 -26.23
C GLU A 449 -3.45 11.58 -26.02
N CYS A 450 -2.69 10.51 -25.81
CA CYS A 450 -1.27 10.56 -25.50
C CYS A 450 -0.44 10.40 -26.79
N GLY A 451 0.24 11.47 -27.22
CA GLY A 451 1.11 11.48 -28.40
C GLY A 451 2.61 11.57 -28.09
N LEU A 452 2.98 11.54 -26.81
CA LEU A 452 4.33 11.74 -26.29
C LEU A 452 4.83 10.50 -25.55
N LEU A 453 5.98 9.99 -25.95
CA LEU A 453 6.73 8.98 -25.20
C LEU A 453 7.91 9.64 -24.48
N VAL A 454 8.17 9.28 -23.22
CA VAL A 454 9.33 9.69 -22.44
C VAL A 454 10.18 8.46 -22.17
N ILE A 455 11.45 8.46 -22.57
CA ILE A 455 12.33 7.31 -22.31
C ILE A 455 12.56 7.18 -20.80
N ASN A 456 12.33 5.98 -20.25
CA ASN A 456 12.65 5.68 -18.86
C ASN A 456 14.18 5.50 -18.71
N PRO A 457 14.88 6.27 -17.86
CA PRO A 457 16.35 6.27 -17.80
C PRO A 457 16.95 5.16 -16.93
N ILE A 458 16.18 4.15 -16.50
CA ILE A 458 16.61 3.16 -15.48
C ILE A 458 17.92 2.44 -15.79
N GLU A 459 18.24 2.16 -17.06
CA GLU A 459 19.51 1.51 -17.43
C GLU A 459 20.73 2.39 -17.13
N SER A 460 20.56 3.72 -17.06
CA SER A 460 21.60 4.64 -16.61
C SER A 460 21.90 4.45 -15.12
N VAL A 461 20.91 4.09 -14.31
CA VAL A 461 21.11 3.73 -12.89
C VAL A 461 21.86 2.41 -12.77
N TRP A 462 21.45 1.38 -13.52
CA TRP A 462 22.12 0.08 -13.52
C TRP A 462 23.60 0.18 -13.88
N ALA A 463 23.90 0.96 -14.92
CA ALA A 463 25.25 1.15 -15.40
C ALA A 463 26.14 1.94 -14.42
N ARG A 464 25.54 2.61 -13.43
CA ARG A 464 26.21 3.35 -12.36
C ARG A 464 26.28 2.62 -11.02
N ALA A 465 25.54 1.54 -10.82
CA ALA A 465 25.48 0.80 -9.55
C ALA A 465 26.86 0.29 -9.06
N TYR A 466 27.14 0.27 -7.76
CA TYR A 466 28.35 -0.34 -7.17
C TYR A 466 28.17 -0.48 -5.66
N SER A 467 29.14 -1.11 -4.99
CA SER A 467 29.17 -1.20 -3.53
C SER A 467 29.25 0.19 -2.88
N GLY A 468 28.15 0.64 -2.27
CA GLY A 468 28.02 1.99 -1.73
C GLY A 468 27.45 3.03 -2.71
N ALA A 469 26.84 2.60 -3.81
CA ALA A 469 26.03 3.47 -4.67
C ALA A 469 24.63 3.76 -4.09
N PHE A 470 24.18 2.94 -3.14
CA PHE A 470 22.87 3.01 -2.50
C PHE A 470 23.01 3.04 -0.97
N ASN A 471 22.01 3.61 -0.31
CA ASN A 471 21.79 3.58 1.13
C ASN A 471 20.34 3.15 1.36
N GLY A 472 20.13 1.90 1.74
CA GLY A 472 18.81 1.26 1.68
C GLY A 472 18.27 1.24 0.24
N LEU A 473 17.07 1.80 0.06
CA LEU A 473 16.40 1.95 -1.25
C LEU A 473 16.67 3.29 -1.94
N SER A 474 17.53 4.13 -1.35
CA SER A 474 17.85 5.47 -1.86
C SER A 474 19.25 5.53 -2.47
N ALA A 475 19.49 6.50 -3.35
CA ALA A 475 20.81 6.78 -3.90
C ALA A 475 21.77 7.28 -2.81
N ALA A 476 23.03 6.85 -2.88
CA ALA A 476 24.16 7.44 -2.18
C ALA A 476 25.20 8.03 -3.17
N ASP A 477 25.19 7.60 -4.44
CA ASP A 477 25.98 8.21 -5.50
C ASP A 477 25.29 9.45 -6.08
N THR A 478 26.00 10.59 -6.08
CA THR A 478 25.47 11.88 -6.55
C THR A 478 25.00 11.90 -8.01
N GLN A 479 25.49 11.00 -8.87
CA GLN A 479 25.01 10.90 -10.25
C GLN A 479 23.71 10.09 -10.33
N ILE A 480 23.53 9.10 -9.47
CA ILE A 480 22.24 8.40 -9.36
C ILE A 480 21.19 9.33 -8.73
N GLU A 481 21.55 10.11 -7.69
CA GLU A 481 20.68 11.16 -7.14
C GLU A 481 20.26 12.19 -8.20
N ARG A 482 21.17 12.53 -9.12
CA ARG A 482 20.85 13.40 -10.27
C ARG A 482 19.81 12.75 -11.18
N LEU A 483 19.96 11.47 -11.54
CA LEU A 483 19.02 10.76 -12.41
C LEU A 483 17.62 10.69 -11.79
N GLU A 484 17.53 10.34 -10.50
CA GLU A 484 16.28 10.32 -9.74
C GLU A 484 15.58 11.68 -9.70
N ARG A 485 16.31 12.73 -9.34
CA ARG A 485 15.77 14.09 -9.32
C ARG A 485 15.27 14.49 -10.71
N GLN A 486 16.05 14.22 -11.75
CA GLN A 486 15.68 14.58 -13.11
C GLN A 486 14.44 13.81 -13.59
N TYR A 487 14.32 12.54 -13.21
CA TYR A 487 13.15 11.72 -13.50
C TYR A 487 11.87 12.32 -12.89
N ALA A 488 11.90 12.71 -11.62
CA ALA A 488 10.79 13.36 -10.95
C ALA A 488 10.48 14.76 -11.53
N GLU A 489 11.50 15.58 -11.80
CA GLU A 489 11.35 16.91 -12.39
C GLU A 489 10.71 16.85 -13.79
N VAL A 490 11.05 15.86 -14.62
CA VAL A 490 10.43 15.66 -15.93
C VAL A 490 8.96 15.29 -15.79
N PHE A 491 8.62 14.41 -14.84
CA PHE A 491 7.21 14.09 -14.54
C PHE A 491 6.41 15.36 -14.20
N HIS A 492 6.94 16.18 -13.29
CA HIS A 492 6.30 17.43 -12.87
C HIS A 492 6.23 18.43 -14.02
N ALA A 493 7.30 18.62 -14.79
CA ALA A 493 7.30 19.57 -15.90
C ALA A 493 6.19 19.29 -16.94
N LEU A 494 5.84 18.03 -17.15
CA LEU A 494 4.76 17.62 -18.04
C LEU A 494 3.39 17.70 -17.34
N THR A 495 3.27 17.11 -16.16
CA THR A 495 1.99 16.99 -15.43
C THR A 495 1.50 18.33 -14.89
N ASP A 496 2.41 19.16 -14.38
CA ASP A 496 2.16 20.53 -13.91
C ASP A 496 1.71 21.45 -15.08
N ASN A 497 1.86 20.98 -16.31
CA ASN A 497 1.41 21.64 -17.55
C ASN A 497 0.30 20.89 -18.31
N ARG A 498 -0.25 19.80 -17.73
CA ARG A 498 -1.36 18.97 -18.25
C ARG A 498 -1.01 18.27 -19.58
N ILE A 499 0.26 17.95 -19.75
CA ILE A 499 0.76 17.21 -20.91
C ILE A 499 0.77 15.74 -20.53
N ASP A 500 -0.15 14.95 -21.11
CA ASP A 500 -0.16 13.51 -20.92
C ASP A 500 0.96 12.84 -21.74
N PHE A 501 1.50 11.75 -21.21
CA PHE A 501 2.64 11.05 -21.81
C PHE A 501 2.63 9.55 -21.48
N ASP A 502 3.55 8.79 -22.06
CA ASP A 502 3.86 7.42 -21.66
C ASP A 502 5.34 7.26 -21.38
N TYR A 503 5.69 6.39 -20.45
CA TYR A 503 7.07 5.91 -20.35
C TYR A 503 7.35 4.86 -21.43
N GLY A 504 8.54 4.97 -22.04
CA GLY A 504 9.13 3.98 -22.94
C GLY A 504 10.22 3.22 -22.24
N GLU A 505 9.99 1.93 -21.99
CA GLU A 505 11.00 1.00 -21.47
C GLU A 505 11.76 0.39 -22.65
N GLU A 506 13.10 0.44 -22.62
CA GLU A 506 13.92 0.17 -23.81
C GLU A 506 13.86 -1.27 -24.32
N ASP A 507 13.65 -2.27 -23.47
CA ASP A 507 13.46 -3.67 -23.88
C ASP A 507 12.05 -3.90 -24.46
N ILE A 508 11.01 -3.35 -23.84
CA ILE A 508 9.65 -3.37 -24.40
C ILE A 508 9.66 -2.71 -25.79
N MET A 509 10.32 -1.55 -25.91
CA MET A 509 10.49 -0.87 -27.20
C MET A 509 11.28 -1.70 -28.20
N ALA A 510 12.33 -2.42 -27.78
CA ALA A 510 13.08 -3.28 -28.69
C ALA A 510 12.22 -4.41 -29.28
N ARG A 511 11.31 -4.99 -28.49
CA ARG A 511 10.45 -6.12 -28.91
C ARG A 511 9.15 -5.69 -29.60
N HIS A 512 8.56 -4.59 -29.16
CA HIS A 512 7.22 -4.14 -29.57
C HIS A 512 7.23 -2.82 -30.34
N GLY A 513 8.41 -2.22 -30.54
CA GLY A 513 8.61 -0.93 -31.19
C GLY A 513 8.70 -1.03 -32.72
N ARG A 514 8.00 -0.13 -33.41
CA ARG A 514 8.15 0.06 -34.86
C ARG A 514 7.88 1.51 -35.25
N VAL A 515 8.48 1.97 -36.35
CA VAL A 515 8.26 3.33 -36.87
C VAL A 515 7.64 3.29 -38.25
N GLU A 516 6.49 3.95 -38.39
CA GLU A 516 5.77 4.09 -39.65
C GLU A 516 5.20 5.50 -39.79
N ASN A 517 5.42 6.11 -40.96
CA ASN A 517 4.93 7.44 -41.33
C ASN A 517 5.18 8.51 -40.26
N GLY A 518 6.40 8.53 -39.70
CA GLY A 518 6.80 9.53 -38.70
C GLY A 518 6.18 9.33 -37.33
N THR A 519 5.63 8.15 -37.06
CA THR A 519 5.04 7.76 -35.77
C THR A 519 5.74 6.53 -35.23
N LEU A 520 6.16 6.58 -33.97
CA LEU A 520 6.66 5.44 -33.22
C LEU A 520 5.48 4.71 -32.59
N TYR A 521 5.33 3.43 -32.88
CA TYR A 521 4.37 2.56 -32.21
C TYR A 521 5.10 1.70 -31.19
N VAL A 522 4.56 1.60 -29.98
CA VAL A 522 4.97 0.61 -28.97
C VAL A 522 3.72 -0.20 -28.64
N GLY A 523 3.68 -1.44 -29.12
CA GLY A 523 2.49 -2.28 -29.04
C GLY A 523 1.26 -1.60 -29.67
N ALA A 524 0.27 -1.26 -28.85
CA ALA A 524 -1.01 -0.67 -29.24
C ALA A 524 -1.01 0.87 -29.30
N CYS A 525 0.01 1.52 -28.74
CA CYS A 525 0.08 2.97 -28.61
C CYS A 525 0.93 3.59 -29.72
N ALA A 526 0.68 4.87 -30.01
CA ALA A 526 1.27 5.60 -31.12
C ALA A 526 1.76 6.98 -30.67
N TYR A 527 3.01 7.30 -30.99
CA TYR A 527 3.72 8.47 -30.49
C TYR A 527 4.34 9.24 -31.65
N THR A 528 4.03 10.53 -31.73
CA THR A 528 4.60 11.43 -32.75
C THR A 528 5.83 12.18 -32.21
N LYS A 529 5.97 12.21 -30.88
CA LYS A 529 7.10 12.81 -30.17
C LYS A 529 7.72 11.82 -29.19
N VAL A 530 9.05 11.84 -29.10
CA VAL A 530 9.80 11.14 -28.05
C VAL A 530 10.69 12.14 -27.31
N LEU A 531 10.58 12.18 -25.98
CA LEU A 531 11.44 12.95 -25.08
C LEU A 531 12.51 12.05 -24.48
N VAL A 532 13.76 12.50 -24.58
CA VAL A 532 14.92 11.95 -23.87
C VAL A 532 15.43 13.03 -22.91
N ALA A 533 15.34 12.75 -21.62
CA ALA A 533 15.75 13.67 -20.56
C ALA A 533 16.33 12.85 -19.40
N GLY A 534 17.43 13.32 -18.80
CA GLY A 534 18.02 12.65 -17.64
C GLY A 534 18.51 11.22 -17.90
N ALA A 535 19.03 10.93 -19.10
CA ALA A 535 19.60 9.62 -19.45
C ALA A 535 21.10 9.76 -19.78
N ASP A 536 21.92 8.83 -19.30
CA ASP A 536 23.36 8.79 -19.63
C ASP A 536 23.66 7.82 -20.77
N THR A 537 22.89 6.73 -20.86
CA THR A 537 22.99 5.72 -21.92
C THR A 537 21.62 5.44 -22.54
N LEU A 538 21.62 5.01 -23.80
CA LEU A 538 20.47 4.42 -24.49
C LEU A 538 20.88 3.08 -25.12
N ARG A 539 19.93 2.18 -25.35
CA ARG A 539 20.17 0.97 -26.14
C ARG A 539 20.38 1.29 -27.61
N GLY A 540 21.23 0.51 -28.28
CA GLY A 540 21.38 0.59 -29.74
C GLY A 540 20.04 0.44 -30.48
N SER A 541 19.18 -0.49 -30.04
CA SER A 541 17.83 -0.70 -30.59
C SER A 541 16.93 0.54 -30.44
N THR A 542 17.00 1.24 -29.30
CA THR A 542 16.27 2.49 -29.08
C THR A 542 16.76 3.56 -30.03
N VAL A 543 18.09 3.76 -30.12
CA VAL A 543 18.69 4.76 -31.02
C VAL A 543 18.27 4.52 -32.48
N GLU A 544 18.22 3.27 -32.93
CA GLU A 544 17.72 2.92 -34.26
C GLU A 544 16.26 3.32 -34.50
N LEU A 545 15.38 3.10 -33.52
CA LEU A 545 13.97 3.53 -33.60
C LEU A 545 13.89 5.07 -33.66
N LEU A 546 14.64 5.78 -32.84
CA LEU A 546 14.64 7.24 -32.82
C LEU A 546 15.17 7.83 -34.14
N GLN A 547 16.23 7.25 -34.72
CA GLN A 547 16.73 7.63 -36.04
C GLN A 547 15.69 7.41 -37.14
N LYS A 548 14.99 6.28 -37.12
CA LYS A 548 13.90 6.01 -38.08
C LYS A 548 12.77 7.03 -37.90
N LEU A 549 12.43 7.39 -36.67
CA LEU A 549 11.37 8.37 -36.36
C LEU A 549 11.69 9.73 -36.99
N VAL A 550 12.89 10.27 -36.75
CA VAL A 550 13.33 11.55 -37.31
C VAL A 550 13.35 11.51 -38.85
N ARG A 551 13.90 10.45 -39.45
CA ARG A 551 13.95 10.29 -40.92
C ARG A 551 12.58 10.25 -41.58
N GLN A 552 11.55 9.81 -40.86
CA GLN A 552 10.18 9.77 -41.36
C GLN A 552 9.34 11.00 -40.95
N GLY A 553 9.95 12.02 -40.35
CA GLY A 553 9.30 13.29 -40.00
C GLY A 553 8.67 13.33 -38.61
N GLY A 554 8.86 12.30 -37.79
CA GLY A 554 8.54 12.35 -36.35
C GLY A 554 9.55 13.18 -35.58
N ARG A 555 9.27 13.46 -34.30
CA ARG A 555 10.07 14.41 -33.51
C ARG A 555 10.74 13.73 -32.32
N VAL A 556 12.05 13.87 -32.23
CA VAL A 556 12.82 13.55 -31.02
C VAL A 556 13.20 14.85 -30.33
N ILE A 557 13.06 14.89 -29.01
CA ILE A 557 13.37 16.03 -28.15
C ILE A 557 14.40 15.57 -27.14
N PHE A 558 15.55 16.23 -27.10
CA PHE A 558 16.52 16.08 -26.03
C PHE A 558 16.42 17.29 -25.10
N ALA A 559 16.21 17.05 -23.81
CA ALA A 559 16.19 18.09 -22.78
C ALA A 559 17.43 17.99 -21.90
N GLY A 560 18.25 19.05 -21.90
CA GLY A 560 19.52 19.08 -21.18
C GLY A 560 20.65 18.37 -21.92
N ASP A 561 21.46 17.62 -21.18
CA ASP A 561 22.62 16.93 -21.72
C ASP A 561 22.22 15.77 -22.65
N ILE A 562 22.89 15.69 -23.79
CA ILE A 562 22.73 14.57 -24.74
C ILE A 562 23.42 13.33 -24.16
N PRO A 563 22.76 12.16 -24.11
CA PRO A 563 23.39 10.92 -23.65
C PRO A 563 24.71 10.67 -24.40
N ALA A 564 25.77 10.40 -23.64
CA ALA A 564 27.12 10.23 -24.18
C ALA A 564 27.46 8.76 -24.49
N TYR A 565 26.58 7.83 -24.10
CA TYR A 565 26.82 6.40 -24.16
C TYR A 565 25.69 5.68 -24.90
N MET A 566 26.04 4.63 -25.64
CA MET A 566 25.13 3.67 -26.24
C MET A 566 25.52 2.28 -25.72
N ASP A 567 24.56 1.53 -25.17
CA ASP A 567 24.81 0.23 -24.51
C ASP A 567 25.89 0.29 -23.41
N ALA A 568 25.95 1.42 -22.69
CA ALA A 568 26.94 1.80 -21.68
C ALA A 568 28.39 1.95 -22.19
N GLU A 569 28.57 2.13 -23.51
CA GLU A 569 29.87 2.40 -24.15
C GLU A 569 29.85 3.76 -24.86
N ALA A 570 30.99 4.46 -24.89
CA ALA A 570 31.05 5.80 -25.48
C ALA A 570 30.71 5.75 -26.97
N SER A 571 29.79 6.61 -27.41
CA SER A 571 29.20 6.57 -28.74
C SER A 571 28.92 7.99 -29.26
N GLU A 572 29.14 8.20 -30.56
CA GLU A 572 28.85 9.48 -31.24
C GLU A 572 27.48 9.43 -31.95
N GLU A 573 26.88 8.26 -32.09
CA GLU A 573 25.62 7.99 -32.78
C GLU A 573 24.45 8.82 -32.22
N ILE A 574 24.38 8.97 -30.90
CA ILE A 574 23.33 9.77 -30.24
C ILE A 574 23.55 11.26 -30.49
N LYS A 575 24.80 11.73 -30.48
CA LYS A 575 25.14 13.12 -30.83
C LYS A 575 24.85 13.42 -32.31
N LEU A 576 25.03 12.44 -33.19
CA LEU A 576 24.65 12.56 -34.59
C LEU A 576 23.14 12.66 -34.75
N LEU A 577 22.37 11.81 -34.06
CA LEU A 577 20.90 11.91 -33.99
C LEU A 577 20.45 13.27 -33.46
N ALA A 578 21.09 13.79 -32.41
CA ALA A 578 20.73 15.06 -31.79
C ALA A 578 20.83 16.26 -32.76
N LYS A 579 21.68 16.21 -33.80
CA LYS A 579 21.79 17.26 -34.82
C LYS A 579 20.54 17.39 -35.69
N GLU A 580 19.74 16.33 -35.80
CA GLU A 580 18.50 16.29 -36.55
C GLU A 580 17.25 16.34 -35.62
N ALA A 581 17.48 16.42 -34.31
CA ALA A 581 16.44 16.46 -33.29
C ALA A 581 16.21 17.88 -32.75
N VAL A 582 15.20 18.04 -31.90
CA VAL A 582 14.98 19.26 -31.12
C VAL A 582 15.81 19.17 -29.85
N ILE A 583 16.59 20.21 -29.54
CA ILE A 583 17.33 20.31 -28.29
C ILE A 583 16.79 21.51 -27.51
N VAL A 584 16.43 21.29 -26.24
CA VAL A 584 15.95 22.32 -25.33
C VAL A 584 16.78 22.34 -24.05
N PRO A 585 16.90 23.50 -23.37
CA PRO A 585 17.49 23.54 -22.04
C PRO A 585 16.65 22.69 -21.07
N TYR A 586 17.31 22.21 -20.02
CA TYR A 586 16.65 21.45 -18.95
C TYR A 586 15.93 22.40 -18.00
N GLU A 587 14.79 22.93 -18.47
CA GLU A 587 13.95 23.89 -17.76
C GLU A 587 12.48 23.52 -18.01
N GLU A 588 11.63 23.59 -16.96
CA GLU A 588 10.21 23.19 -17.02
C GLU A 588 9.49 23.79 -18.25
N GLY A 589 9.54 25.11 -18.41
CA GLY A 589 8.84 25.80 -19.50
C GLY A 589 9.34 25.40 -20.89
N ALA A 590 10.63 25.06 -21.03
CA ALA A 590 11.22 24.64 -22.29
C ALA A 590 10.83 23.19 -22.64
N ILE A 591 10.84 22.30 -21.63
CA ILE A 591 10.37 20.91 -21.75
C ILE A 591 8.89 20.91 -22.12
N ALA A 592 8.06 21.59 -21.34
CA ALA A 592 6.62 21.68 -21.57
C ALA A 592 6.33 22.27 -22.96
N GLY A 593 6.99 23.38 -23.32
CA GLY A 593 6.82 24.04 -24.62
C GLY A 593 7.13 23.14 -25.82
N ALA A 594 8.19 22.32 -25.75
CA ALA A 594 8.53 21.38 -26.82
C ALA A 594 7.55 20.20 -26.90
N CYS A 595 7.00 19.79 -25.75
CA CYS A 595 6.17 18.61 -25.61
C CYS A 595 4.69 18.85 -25.98
N ARG A 596 4.14 20.05 -25.76
CA ARG A 596 2.72 20.40 -26.03
C ARG A 596 2.23 20.00 -27.42
N ASN A 597 1.00 19.50 -27.51
CA ASN A 597 0.29 19.17 -28.75
C ASN A 597 -0.89 20.12 -29.05
N GLY A 598 -1.25 21.01 -28.10
CA GLY A 598 -2.32 22.00 -28.25
C GLY A 598 -3.71 21.51 -27.84
N GLN A 599 -3.82 20.26 -27.37
CA GLN A 599 -5.04 19.64 -26.86
C GLN A 599 -5.10 19.63 -25.32
N GLU A 600 -4.10 20.20 -24.65
CA GLU A 600 -4.05 20.23 -23.19
C GLU A 600 -5.25 20.98 -22.60
N ILE A 601 -5.67 20.56 -21.41
CA ILE A 601 -6.66 21.25 -20.60
C ILE A 601 -5.97 22.46 -19.95
N GLU A 602 -6.46 23.67 -20.23
CA GLU A 602 -5.88 24.88 -19.68
C GLU A 602 -6.60 25.26 -18.39
N VAL A 603 -5.82 25.53 -17.35
CA VAL A 603 -6.34 25.90 -16.02
C VAL A 603 -5.71 27.22 -15.60
N THR A 604 -6.55 28.22 -15.30
CA THR A 604 -6.12 29.50 -14.75
C THR A 604 -6.65 29.63 -13.33
N SER A 605 -5.74 29.53 -12.36
CA SER A 605 -5.95 29.66 -10.92
C SER A 605 -4.61 29.96 -10.23
N GLU A 606 -4.62 30.48 -9.01
CA GLU A 606 -3.42 30.64 -8.17
C GLU A 606 -2.72 29.29 -7.92
N GLY A 607 -3.49 28.22 -7.76
CA GLY A 607 -3.00 26.86 -7.58
C GLY A 607 -2.94 26.02 -8.85
N SER A 608 -2.80 26.64 -10.04
CA SER A 608 -2.89 25.91 -11.30
C SER A 608 -1.97 24.69 -11.34
N HIS A 609 -0.71 24.81 -10.94
CA HIS A 609 0.26 23.69 -10.90
C HIS A 609 -0.25 22.45 -10.15
N MET A 610 -1.05 22.61 -9.09
CA MET A 610 -1.65 21.52 -8.29
C MET A 610 -2.95 20.93 -8.89
N ILE A 611 -3.46 21.49 -9.99
CA ILE A 611 -4.69 20.99 -10.63
C ILE A 611 -4.30 20.11 -11.82
N TYR A 612 -4.36 18.81 -11.63
CA TYR A 612 -4.05 17.82 -12.66
C TYR A 612 -5.27 17.50 -13.51
N ALA A 613 -5.03 17.05 -14.74
CA ALA A 613 -6.09 16.71 -15.68
C ALA A 613 -5.71 15.54 -16.58
N LYS A 614 -6.69 14.69 -16.91
CA LYS A 614 -6.56 13.64 -17.93
C LYS A 614 -7.76 13.69 -18.89
N SER A 615 -7.48 13.47 -20.17
CA SER A 615 -8.46 13.47 -21.26
C SER A 615 -8.47 12.10 -21.93
N MET A 616 -9.63 11.48 -22.06
CA MET A 616 -9.79 10.18 -22.71
C MET A 616 -10.92 10.19 -23.72
N VAL A 617 -10.64 9.74 -24.94
CA VAL A 617 -11.64 9.54 -25.99
C VAL A 617 -12.41 8.26 -25.70
N VAL A 618 -13.73 8.35 -25.74
CA VAL A 618 -14.65 7.24 -25.57
C VAL A 618 -15.65 7.22 -26.73
N GLU A 619 -16.41 6.14 -26.86
CA GLU A 619 -17.51 6.12 -27.82
C GLU A 619 -18.59 7.15 -27.41
N GLY A 620 -18.91 8.08 -28.31
CA GLY A 620 -19.91 9.13 -28.09
C GLY A 620 -19.37 10.46 -27.53
N GLY A 621 -18.04 10.59 -27.38
CA GLY A 621 -17.42 11.86 -27.01
C GLY A 621 -16.06 11.69 -26.34
N ARG A 622 -15.83 12.50 -25.30
CA ARG A 622 -14.56 12.54 -24.55
C ARG A 622 -14.80 12.79 -23.08
N VAL A 623 -14.08 12.10 -22.21
CA VAL A 623 -14.12 12.32 -20.76
C VAL A 623 -12.90 13.13 -20.32
N VAL A 624 -13.13 14.15 -19.49
CA VAL A 624 -12.08 14.94 -18.83
C VAL A 624 -12.24 14.79 -17.33
N MET A 625 -11.20 14.29 -16.66
CA MET A 625 -11.09 14.28 -15.21
C MET A 625 -10.16 15.41 -14.77
N LEU A 626 -10.62 16.23 -13.83
CA LEU A 626 -9.83 17.23 -13.13
C LEU A 626 -9.65 16.81 -11.68
N LEU A 627 -8.48 17.06 -11.10
CA LEU A 627 -8.19 16.76 -9.71
C LEU A 627 -7.34 17.88 -9.11
N ASN A 628 -7.79 18.46 -8.00
CA ASN A 628 -6.94 19.25 -7.12
C ASN A 628 -6.13 18.31 -6.23
N THR A 629 -4.81 18.23 -6.46
CA THR A 629 -3.93 17.40 -5.62
C THR A 629 -3.50 18.10 -4.33
N ASP A 630 -3.81 19.38 -4.17
CA ASP A 630 -3.67 20.09 -2.89
C ASP A 630 -4.79 19.65 -1.93
N ARG A 631 -4.40 18.87 -0.92
CA ARG A 631 -5.31 18.36 0.12
C ARG A 631 -5.62 19.37 1.23
N LYS A 632 -4.99 20.55 1.20
CA LYS A 632 -5.13 21.59 2.23
C LYS A 632 -5.90 22.79 1.72
N ASN A 633 -5.71 23.16 0.46
CA ASN A 633 -6.30 24.37 -0.10
C ASN A 633 -7.28 24.04 -1.23
N GLY A 634 -8.47 24.62 -1.14
CA GLY A 634 -9.39 24.74 -2.27
C GLY A 634 -9.14 26.02 -3.06
N TYR A 635 -9.62 26.04 -4.31
CA TYR A 635 -9.50 27.18 -5.21
C TYR A 635 -10.87 27.57 -5.75
N ASP A 636 -11.24 28.83 -5.55
CA ASP A 636 -12.47 29.41 -6.09
C ASP A 636 -12.25 30.03 -7.47
N ASN A 637 -13.31 30.07 -8.27
CA ASN A 637 -13.33 30.72 -9.60
C ASN A 637 -12.22 30.22 -10.56
N VAL A 638 -11.87 28.94 -10.46
CA VAL A 638 -10.94 28.27 -11.37
C VAL A 638 -11.52 28.30 -12.77
N LYS A 639 -10.82 28.97 -13.69
CA LYS A 639 -11.19 28.98 -15.10
C LYS A 639 -10.55 27.79 -15.80
N VAL A 640 -11.37 26.97 -16.44
CA VAL A 640 -10.92 25.76 -17.13
C VAL A 640 -11.35 25.83 -18.60
N ASN A 641 -10.39 25.65 -19.50
CA ASN A 641 -10.63 25.39 -20.90
C ASN A 641 -10.59 23.88 -21.12
N LEU A 642 -11.76 23.26 -21.29
CA LEU A 642 -11.87 21.81 -21.46
C LEU A 642 -11.43 21.34 -22.85
N GLY A 643 -11.03 22.25 -23.75
CA GLY A 643 -10.68 21.95 -25.13
C GLY A 643 -11.90 22.01 -26.06
N LYS A 644 -11.76 21.41 -27.26
CA LYS A 644 -12.82 21.40 -28.27
C LYS A 644 -14.00 20.52 -27.88
N GLY A 645 -15.20 20.95 -28.25
CA GLY A 645 -16.47 20.22 -28.04
C GLY A 645 -17.66 21.15 -27.91
N THR A 646 -18.86 20.58 -27.70
CA THR A 646 -20.11 21.38 -27.67
C THR A 646 -21.00 21.13 -26.45
N TYR A 647 -21.09 19.88 -25.97
CA TYR A 647 -22.07 19.49 -24.94
C TYR A 647 -21.38 18.88 -23.70
N PRO A 648 -20.76 19.71 -22.83
CA PRO A 648 -20.23 19.23 -21.56
C PRO A 648 -21.36 18.84 -20.60
N GLU A 649 -21.15 17.75 -19.89
CA GLU A 649 -22.03 17.20 -18.87
C GLU A 649 -21.19 16.91 -17.62
N LEU A 650 -21.68 17.26 -16.44
CA LEU A 650 -21.01 16.99 -15.17
C LEU A 650 -21.55 15.68 -14.60
N TRP A 651 -20.67 14.68 -14.47
CA TRP A 651 -20.98 13.36 -13.93
C TRP A 651 -20.43 13.27 -12.50
N ASN A 652 -21.30 13.32 -11.49
CA ASN A 652 -20.88 13.35 -10.09
C ASN A 652 -20.64 11.92 -9.57
N ALA A 653 -19.38 11.55 -9.33
CA ALA A 653 -19.04 10.22 -8.83
C ALA A 653 -19.58 9.94 -7.42
N ARG A 654 -19.85 10.98 -6.62
CA ARG A 654 -20.31 10.83 -5.23
C ARG A 654 -21.74 10.29 -5.16
N ASP A 655 -22.65 10.79 -6.00
CA ASP A 655 -24.08 10.44 -5.96
C ASP A 655 -24.63 9.87 -7.27
N GLY A 656 -23.81 9.75 -8.32
CA GLY A 656 -24.21 9.21 -9.61
C GLY A 656 -25.09 10.16 -10.45
N LYS A 657 -25.33 11.40 -10.01
CA LYS A 657 -26.14 12.36 -10.77
C LYS A 657 -25.36 12.92 -11.96
N ILE A 658 -26.10 13.15 -13.04
CA ILE A 658 -25.59 13.76 -14.27
C ILE A 658 -26.35 15.06 -14.50
N THR A 659 -25.62 16.17 -14.61
CA THR A 659 -26.21 17.51 -14.73
C THR A 659 -25.56 18.29 -15.86
N LYS A 660 -26.25 19.32 -16.35
CA LYS A 660 -25.71 20.29 -17.29
C LYS A 660 -24.96 21.40 -16.52
N PRO A 661 -23.63 21.55 -16.68
CA PRO A 661 -22.90 22.64 -16.08
C PRO A 661 -23.19 23.97 -16.79
N LEU A 662 -22.86 25.09 -16.14
CA LEU A 662 -22.79 26.39 -16.80
C LEU A 662 -21.47 26.48 -17.57
N TYR A 663 -21.51 26.80 -18.85
CA TYR A 663 -20.33 26.92 -19.70
C TYR A 663 -20.56 27.91 -20.84
N ASN A 664 -19.46 28.41 -21.42
CA ASN A 664 -19.45 29.21 -22.63
C ASN A 664 -18.61 28.51 -23.71
N ILE A 665 -18.87 28.81 -24.97
CA ILE A 665 -18.01 28.40 -26.09
C ILE A 665 -17.32 29.65 -26.62
N GLN A 666 -15.99 29.64 -26.61
CA GLN A 666 -15.15 30.69 -27.18
C GLN A 666 -14.09 30.05 -28.08
N ASP A 667 -13.98 30.51 -29.32
CA ASP A 667 -13.03 29.99 -30.32
C ASP A 667 -13.08 28.45 -30.48
N ASP A 668 -14.29 27.88 -30.54
CA ASP A 668 -14.58 26.43 -30.57
C ASP A 668 -14.06 25.63 -29.35
N ARG A 669 -13.76 26.30 -28.25
CA ARG A 669 -13.32 25.67 -26.99
C ARG A 669 -14.33 25.93 -25.87
N ILE A 670 -14.52 24.93 -25.02
CA ILE A 670 -15.45 24.98 -23.89
C ILE A 670 -14.74 25.65 -22.71
N GLU A 671 -15.28 26.77 -22.25
CA GLU A 671 -14.83 27.47 -21.05
C GLU A 671 -15.84 27.30 -19.91
N ILE A 672 -15.32 26.91 -18.75
CA ILE A 672 -16.10 26.79 -17.51
C ILE A 672 -15.37 27.48 -16.36
N THR A 673 -16.15 28.02 -15.42
CA THR A 673 -15.64 28.53 -14.14
C THR A 673 -16.22 27.68 -13.02
N ILE A 674 -15.34 27.09 -12.22
CA ILE A 674 -15.73 26.20 -11.11
C ILE A 674 -15.02 26.59 -9.82
N ASN A 675 -15.60 26.18 -8.70
CA ASN A 675 -14.85 26.04 -7.45
C ASN A 675 -14.38 24.58 -7.36
N LEU A 676 -13.15 24.40 -6.88
CA LEU A 676 -12.52 23.09 -6.73
C LEU A 676 -11.97 23.00 -5.30
N GLU A 677 -12.59 22.14 -4.49
CA GLU A 677 -12.26 22.02 -3.08
C GLU A 677 -10.86 21.41 -2.87
N ALA A 678 -10.34 21.44 -1.64
CA ALA A 678 -9.15 20.69 -1.27
C ALA A 678 -9.38 19.19 -1.56
N GLY A 679 -8.47 18.56 -2.31
CA GLY A 679 -8.66 17.19 -2.79
C GLY A 679 -9.86 17.00 -3.74
N GLY A 680 -10.41 18.08 -4.30
CA GLY A 680 -11.63 18.05 -5.11
C GLY A 680 -11.43 17.56 -6.54
N GLU A 681 -12.40 16.80 -7.05
CA GLU A 681 -12.43 16.20 -8.38
C GLU A 681 -13.62 16.71 -9.21
N ARG A 682 -13.48 16.72 -10.54
CA ARG A 682 -14.61 16.91 -11.48
C ARG A 682 -14.48 15.97 -12.67
N LEU A 683 -15.59 15.36 -13.09
CA LEU A 683 -15.66 14.50 -14.27
C LEU A 683 -16.61 15.13 -15.29
N TYR A 684 -16.07 15.53 -16.43
CA TYR A 684 -16.84 16.06 -17.54
C TYR A 684 -16.91 15.06 -18.67
N MET A 685 -18.11 14.68 -19.08
CA MET A 685 -18.35 14.05 -20.38
C MET A 685 -18.64 15.17 -21.39
N ILE A 686 -17.81 15.29 -22.41
CA ILE A 686 -18.04 16.17 -23.56
C ILE A 686 -18.70 15.30 -24.63
N SER A 687 -20.03 15.30 -24.67
CA SER A 687 -20.80 14.46 -25.59
C SER A 687 -20.79 15.03 -27.01
N ASP A 688 -20.80 14.13 -28.00
CA ASP A 688 -21.03 14.47 -29.41
C ASP A 688 -22.49 14.86 -29.69
N THR A 689 -23.41 14.48 -28.79
CA THR A 689 -24.85 14.68 -28.94
C THR A 689 -25.43 15.47 -27.78
N VAL A 690 -26.37 16.37 -28.06
CA VAL A 690 -27.11 17.07 -27.00
C VAL A 690 -28.05 16.11 -26.29
N ARG A 691 -28.03 16.14 -24.95
CA ARG A 691 -28.98 15.42 -24.09
C ARG A 691 -29.76 16.40 -23.21
N ASP A 692 -31.01 16.06 -22.92
CA ASP A 692 -31.84 16.83 -21.99
C ASP A 692 -31.47 16.43 -20.56
N LEU A 693 -30.69 17.28 -19.90
CA LEU A 693 -30.16 17.04 -18.55
C LEU A 693 -30.61 18.15 -17.59
N PRO A 694 -30.88 17.82 -16.32
CA PRO A 694 -31.20 18.82 -15.32
C PRO A 694 -30.03 19.78 -15.12
N ALA A 695 -30.34 21.06 -14.87
CA ALA A 695 -29.35 22.01 -14.38
C ALA A 695 -28.89 21.60 -12.97
N GLY A 696 -27.65 21.94 -12.61
CA GLY A 696 -27.18 21.78 -11.23
C GLY A 696 -28.01 22.62 -10.26
N GLU A 697 -28.33 22.07 -9.08
CA GLU A 697 -29.03 22.82 -8.03
C GLU A 697 -28.12 23.91 -7.45
N ILE A 698 -28.65 25.13 -7.33
CA ILE A 698 -28.00 26.24 -6.63
C ILE A 698 -28.78 26.51 -5.35
N TRP A 699 -28.09 26.51 -4.21
CA TRP A 699 -28.67 26.86 -2.92
C TRP A 699 -28.64 28.38 -2.70
N GLU A 700 -29.80 28.98 -2.45
CA GLU A 700 -29.95 30.44 -2.25
C GLU A 700 -30.35 30.82 -0.81
N GLY A 701 -30.61 29.86 0.09
CA GLY A 701 -31.02 30.13 1.47
C GLY A 701 -29.89 30.77 2.28
N THR A 702 -30.16 31.91 2.91
CA THR A 702 -29.15 32.66 3.68
C THR A 702 -29.48 32.80 5.16
N LYS A 703 -30.67 32.36 5.60
CA LYS A 703 -31.10 32.56 6.99
C LYS A 703 -30.51 31.47 7.87
N GLU A 704 -29.60 31.85 8.77
CA GLU A 704 -29.00 30.90 9.70
C GLU A 704 -29.97 30.43 10.79
N VAL A 705 -29.90 29.14 11.10
CA VAL A 705 -30.59 28.53 12.25
C VAL A 705 -29.69 28.60 13.47
N THR A 706 -30.19 29.15 14.58
CA THR A 706 -29.44 29.25 15.83
C THR A 706 -29.34 27.89 16.51
N LEU A 707 -28.12 27.37 16.63
CA LEU A 707 -27.82 26.13 17.37
C LEU A 707 -27.53 26.42 18.85
N PRO A 708 -27.91 25.50 19.77
CA PRO A 708 -27.64 25.63 21.20
C PRO A 708 -26.13 25.55 21.52
N GLU A 709 -25.75 25.93 22.74
CA GLU A 709 -24.37 25.79 23.25
C GLU A 709 -24.04 24.34 23.66
N THR A 710 -25.06 23.58 24.06
CA THR A 710 -24.95 22.16 24.42
C THR A 710 -26.06 21.34 23.77
N PHE A 711 -25.77 20.10 23.44
CA PHE A 711 -26.62 19.19 22.70
C PHE A 711 -27.01 18.00 23.57
N SER A 712 -28.28 17.59 23.50
CA SER A 712 -28.63 16.21 23.83
C SER A 712 -28.04 15.28 22.78
N TYR A 713 -27.57 14.11 23.20
CA TYR A 713 -26.87 13.19 22.32
C TYR A 713 -27.26 11.74 22.60
N ALA A 714 -26.92 10.86 21.66
CA ALA A 714 -26.94 9.42 21.83
C ALA A 714 -25.60 8.81 21.37
N LEU A 715 -25.22 7.71 22.01
CA LEU A 715 -24.08 6.88 21.62
C LEU A 715 -24.61 5.63 20.90
N SER A 716 -23.97 5.21 19.82
CA SER A 716 -24.31 3.96 19.13
C SER A 716 -23.86 2.71 19.89
N GLU A 717 -22.89 2.86 20.80
CA GLU A 717 -22.29 1.79 21.59
C GLU A 717 -22.15 2.25 23.05
N GLU A 718 -21.89 1.31 23.97
CA GLU A 718 -21.52 1.65 25.35
C GLU A 718 -20.20 2.44 25.41
N ASN A 719 -20.02 3.27 26.45
CA ASN A 719 -18.75 3.97 26.64
C ASN A 719 -17.66 3.00 27.11
N ILE A 720 -16.40 3.35 26.87
CA ILE A 720 -15.25 2.48 27.02
C ILE A 720 -14.25 3.09 28.00
N CYS A 721 -13.66 2.27 28.86
CA CYS A 721 -12.44 2.58 29.60
C CYS A 721 -11.36 1.55 29.23
N VAL A 722 -10.24 2.01 28.68
CA VAL A 722 -9.11 1.15 28.32
C VAL A 722 -8.22 0.95 29.55
N LEU A 723 -7.81 -0.28 29.81
CA LEU A 723 -6.82 -0.64 30.82
C LEU A 723 -5.65 -1.38 30.15
N ASP A 724 -4.57 -0.64 29.87
CA ASP A 724 -3.37 -1.13 29.19
C ASP A 724 -2.12 -1.20 30.10
N MET A 725 -2.27 -0.82 31.37
CA MET A 725 -1.22 -0.90 32.39
C MET A 725 -1.49 -2.07 33.34
N VAL A 726 -0.49 -2.97 33.48
CA VAL A 726 -0.65 -4.26 34.17
C VAL A 726 0.50 -4.54 35.13
N THR A 727 0.19 -5.12 36.29
CA THR A 727 1.15 -5.79 37.16
C THR A 727 1.04 -7.29 36.95
N VAL A 728 2.18 -7.97 36.77
CA VAL A 728 2.19 -9.41 36.49
C VAL A 728 2.94 -10.19 37.57
N GLN A 729 2.34 -11.29 38.02
CA GLN A 729 3.00 -12.23 38.92
C GLN A 729 2.82 -13.66 38.40
N ASN A 730 3.88 -14.48 38.47
CA ASN A 730 3.76 -15.91 38.16
C ASN A 730 3.84 -16.78 39.43
N LYS A 731 3.51 -18.07 39.28
CA LYS A 731 3.61 -19.05 40.38
C LYS A 731 5.04 -19.30 40.87
N THR A 732 6.07 -18.97 40.09
CA THR A 732 7.48 -19.22 40.42
C THR A 732 8.15 -18.03 41.13
N GLY A 733 7.42 -16.96 41.44
CA GLY A 733 7.91 -15.80 42.20
C GLY A 733 8.43 -14.63 41.36
N LEU A 734 8.31 -14.66 40.02
CA LEU A 734 8.50 -13.48 39.18
C LEU A 734 7.41 -12.47 39.49
N LYS A 735 7.80 -11.22 39.69
CA LYS A 735 6.89 -10.08 39.85
C LYS A 735 7.37 -8.93 38.97
N LEU A 736 6.61 -8.63 37.93
CA LEU A 736 6.81 -7.47 37.09
C LEU A 736 6.05 -6.28 37.70
N PRO A 737 6.66 -5.09 37.80
CA PRO A 737 5.97 -3.90 38.27
C PRO A 737 4.88 -3.48 37.26
N MET A 738 4.02 -2.54 37.68
CA MET A 738 3.05 -1.92 36.79
C MET A 738 3.76 -1.27 35.59
N GLN A 739 3.41 -1.71 34.38
CA GLN A 739 3.94 -1.21 33.12
C GLN A 739 2.93 -1.48 32.01
N GLU A 740 3.16 -0.93 30.81
CA GLU A 740 2.30 -1.21 29.66
C GLU A 740 2.34 -2.70 29.28
N VAL A 741 1.19 -3.20 28.84
CA VAL A 741 0.91 -4.63 28.70
C VAL A 741 1.81 -5.37 27.70
N LEU A 742 2.14 -4.77 26.55
CA LEU A 742 3.05 -5.38 25.58
C LEU A 742 4.50 -5.38 26.09
N LYS A 743 4.91 -4.36 26.84
CA LYS A 743 6.19 -4.35 27.56
C LYS A 743 6.24 -5.44 28.64
N ALA A 744 5.13 -5.67 29.34
CA ALA A 744 5.02 -6.78 30.28
C ALA A 744 5.13 -8.14 29.59
N ASP A 745 4.50 -8.32 28.42
CA ASP A 745 4.63 -9.53 27.60
C ASP A 745 6.08 -9.77 27.18
N ARG A 746 6.78 -8.75 26.64
CA ARG A 746 8.20 -8.85 26.28
C ARG A 746 9.08 -9.25 27.47
N ALA A 747 8.86 -8.65 28.64
CA ALA A 747 9.60 -9.00 29.85
C ALA A 747 9.35 -10.45 30.31
N LEU A 748 8.13 -10.97 30.16
CA LEU A 748 7.85 -12.39 30.41
C LEU A 748 8.59 -13.28 29.40
N ARG A 749 8.57 -12.91 28.12
CA ARG A 749 9.24 -13.66 27.05
C ARG A 749 10.74 -13.73 27.24
N ASP A 750 11.37 -12.62 27.65
CA ASP A 750 12.79 -12.58 28.05
C ASP A 750 13.08 -13.53 29.21
N PHE A 751 12.23 -13.54 30.24
CA PHE A 751 12.38 -14.40 31.41
C PHE A 751 12.30 -15.89 31.03
N TYR A 752 11.36 -16.26 30.17
CA TYR A 752 11.18 -17.63 29.68
C TYR A 752 12.07 -17.99 28.49
N LYS A 753 12.83 -17.03 27.95
CA LYS A 753 13.72 -17.19 26.78
C LYS A 753 12.99 -17.71 25.55
N ILE A 754 11.81 -17.17 25.29
CA ILE A 754 11.02 -17.44 24.08
C ILE A 754 11.02 -16.21 23.16
N PRO A 755 10.93 -16.39 21.83
CA PRO A 755 10.93 -15.26 20.89
C PRO A 755 9.79 -14.26 21.15
N TYR A 756 10.01 -12.99 20.79
CA TYR A 756 8.93 -11.99 20.80
C TYR A 756 7.87 -12.31 19.75
N ARG A 757 6.64 -11.89 20.03
CA ARG A 757 5.59 -11.88 19.01
C ARG A 757 5.74 -10.64 18.14
N GLY A 758 5.38 -10.76 16.87
CA GLY A 758 5.36 -9.67 15.90
C GLY A 758 5.05 -10.21 14.50
N GLY A 759 5.10 -9.33 13.49
CA GLY A 759 4.81 -9.70 12.09
C GLY A 759 5.71 -10.80 11.54
N GLU A 760 6.94 -10.92 12.03
CA GLU A 760 7.95 -11.90 11.59
C GLU A 760 8.00 -13.16 12.46
N MET A 761 7.08 -13.33 13.42
CA MET A 761 7.09 -14.50 14.30
C MET A 761 6.82 -15.81 13.53
N LEU A 762 7.23 -16.96 14.07
CA LEU A 762 6.76 -18.25 13.54
C LEU A 762 5.24 -18.30 13.53
N GLN A 763 4.65 -18.73 12.41
CA GLN A 763 3.19 -18.83 12.35
C GLN A 763 2.68 -19.86 13.37
N PRO A 764 1.56 -19.58 14.05
CA PRO A 764 0.99 -20.51 15.04
C PRO A 764 0.74 -21.91 14.47
N TRP A 765 0.24 -22.02 13.24
CA TRP A 765 0.01 -23.32 12.59
C TRP A 765 1.31 -24.14 12.47
N TYR A 766 2.43 -23.49 12.16
CA TYR A 766 3.73 -24.13 12.00
C TYR A 766 4.30 -24.57 13.34
N GLU A 767 4.23 -23.69 14.35
CA GLU A 767 4.65 -23.99 15.72
C GLU A 767 3.84 -25.14 16.32
N VAL A 768 2.52 -25.20 16.09
CA VAL A 768 1.67 -26.30 16.55
C VAL A 768 2.05 -27.62 15.88
N LYS A 769 2.29 -27.59 14.56
CA LYS A 769 2.60 -28.78 13.78
C LYS A 769 4.00 -29.34 14.05
N PHE A 770 5.01 -28.48 14.15
CA PHE A 770 6.41 -28.89 14.19
C PHE A 770 7.13 -28.52 15.50
N GLY A 771 6.71 -27.47 16.20
CA GLY A 771 7.34 -26.95 17.42
C GLY A 771 6.75 -27.46 18.73
N GLY A 772 5.60 -28.15 18.69
CA GLY A 772 4.92 -28.68 19.88
C GLY A 772 3.76 -27.82 20.41
N GLY A 773 3.55 -26.61 19.87
CA GLY A 773 2.39 -25.74 20.13
C GLY A 773 2.09 -25.47 21.60
N ASP A 774 0.78 -25.44 21.92
CA ASP A 774 0.23 -25.15 23.27
C ASP A 774 0.30 -26.34 24.23
N LYS A 775 1.10 -27.37 23.92
CA LYS A 775 1.10 -28.62 24.70
C LYS A 775 1.82 -28.49 26.04
N GLU A 776 2.65 -27.45 26.22
CA GLU A 776 3.40 -27.21 27.45
C GLU A 776 3.00 -25.87 28.10
N LEU A 777 2.32 -25.95 29.24
CA LEU A 777 2.05 -24.79 30.09
C LEU A 777 3.37 -24.27 30.66
N LEU A 778 3.77 -23.05 30.29
CA LEU A 778 4.98 -22.43 30.83
C LEU A 778 4.78 -22.03 32.29
N THR A 779 3.64 -21.39 32.57
CA THR A 779 3.24 -21.02 33.92
C THR A 779 1.77 -20.64 33.97
N GLN A 780 1.24 -20.51 35.18
CA GLN A 780 0.02 -19.73 35.40
C GLN A 780 0.44 -18.38 35.97
N LEU A 781 -0.10 -17.31 35.40
CA LEU A 781 0.18 -15.94 35.81
C LEU A 781 -1.09 -15.23 36.27
N THR A 782 -0.87 -14.20 37.08
CA THR A 782 -1.88 -13.26 37.54
C THR A 782 -1.55 -11.91 36.90
N ALA A 783 -2.46 -11.39 36.08
CA ALA A 783 -2.40 -10.06 35.48
C ALA A 783 -3.40 -9.15 36.19
N GLU A 784 -2.91 -8.16 36.93
CA GLU A 784 -3.73 -7.22 37.70
C GLU A 784 -3.71 -5.83 37.04
N TYR A 785 -4.91 -5.36 36.69
CA TYR A 785 -5.21 -4.03 36.18
C TYR A 785 -5.86 -3.19 37.28
N SER A 786 -5.58 -1.89 37.27
CA SER A 786 -6.12 -0.95 38.25
C SER A 786 -7.06 0.05 37.61
N VAL A 787 -8.15 0.38 38.28
CA VAL A 787 -9.09 1.43 37.86
C VAL A 787 -9.59 2.22 39.06
N GLU A 788 -9.63 3.54 38.93
CA GLU A 788 -10.22 4.42 39.94
C GLU A 788 -11.69 4.70 39.57
N ILE A 789 -12.56 4.74 40.58
CA ILE A 789 -14.00 4.98 40.40
C ILE A 789 -14.43 6.15 41.26
N SER A 790 -14.86 7.25 40.63
CA SER A 790 -15.41 8.42 41.31
C SER A 790 -16.92 8.32 41.55
N VAL A 791 -17.63 7.66 40.64
CA VAL A 791 -19.08 7.39 40.72
C VAL A 791 -19.29 5.93 40.38
N LEU A 792 -19.98 5.18 41.25
CA LEU A 792 -20.25 3.76 41.03
C LEU A 792 -20.97 3.54 39.69
N PRO A 793 -20.40 2.77 38.77
CA PRO A 793 -21.05 2.43 37.52
C PRO A 793 -22.09 1.32 37.75
N SER A 794 -23.01 1.15 36.80
CA SER A 794 -23.95 0.03 36.77
C SER A 794 -23.88 -0.69 35.42
N GLY A 795 -24.02 -2.02 35.43
CA GLY A 795 -24.04 -2.82 34.21
C GLY A 795 -22.70 -2.84 33.47
N VAL A 796 -21.60 -2.91 34.22
CA VAL A 796 -20.24 -2.94 33.65
C VAL A 796 -19.93 -4.32 33.09
N HIS A 797 -19.34 -4.35 31.91
CA HIS A 797 -18.73 -5.55 31.32
C HIS A 797 -17.22 -5.39 31.27
N LEU A 798 -16.51 -6.45 31.66
CA LEU A 798 -15.10 -6.63 31.35
C LEU A 798 -14.99 -7.28 29.98
N VAL A 799 -14.15 -6.73 29.12
CA VAL A 799 -13.85 -7.29 27.81
C VAL A 799 -12.40 -7.70 27.77
N ALA A 800 -12.17 -8.97 27.43
CA ALA A 800 -10.85 -9.56 27.36
C ALA A 800 -10.73 -10.49 26.14
N GLU A 801 -9.51 -10.62 25.64
CA GLU A 801 -9.16 -11.63 24.65
C GLU A 801 -8.89 -12.99 25.33
N ASP A 802 -8.92 -14.07 24.56
CA ASP A 802 -8.44 -15.40 24.97
C ASP A 802 -9.10 -15.93 26.25
N LEU A 803 -10.42 -15.82 26.35
CA LEU A 803 -11.19 -16.35 27.48
C LEU A 803 -10.90 -17.85 27.73
N ALA A 804 -10.53 -18.61 26.70
CA ALA A 804 -10.12 -20.01 26.81
C ALA A 804 -8.88 -20.23 27.70
N HIS A 805 -8.00 -19.23 27.83
CA HIS A 805 -6.80 -19.27 28.67
C HIS A 805 -7.01 -18.58 30.03
N ILE A 806 -8.11 -17.83 30.21
CA ILE A 806 -8.46 -17.18 31.47
C ILE A 806 -9.17 -18.19 32.37
N CYS A 807 -8.47 -18.69 33.39
CA CYS A 807 -9.01 -19.66 34.34
C CYS A 807 -9.70 -19.01 35.55
N GLY A 808 -9.59 -17.70 35.73
CA GLY A 808 -10.31 -16.97 36.78
C GLY A 808 -10.32 -15.46 36.58
N VAL A 809 -11.42 -14.82 36.99
CA VAL A 809 -11.57 -13.35 37.02
C VAL A 809 -11.89 -12.96 38.45
N ILE A 810 -11.13 -12.01 38.99
CA ILE A 810 -11.27 -11.55 40.37
C ILE A 810 -11.37 -10.03 40.37
N ILE A 811 -12.44 -9.49 40.97
CA ILE A 811 -12.65 -8.05 41.13
C ILE A 811 -12.57 -7.73 42.61
N ASN A 812 -11.64 -6.85 43.02
CA ASN A 812 -11.44 -6.47 44.42
C ASN A 812 -11.29 -7.67 45.39
N GLY A 813 -10.66 -8.76 44.92
CA GLY A 813 -10.48 -9.99 45.70
C GLY A 813 -11.70 -10.94 45.72
N ARG A 814 -12.80 -10.60 45.05
CA ARG A 814 -13.97 -11.46 44.87
C ARG A 814 -13.99 -12.09 43.49
N GLU A 815 -14.05 -13.41 43.44
CA GLU A 815 -14.15 -14.17 42.20
C GLU A 815 -15.51 -13.92 41.51
N VAL A 816 -15.47 -13.73 40.20
CA VAL A 816 -16.65 -13.59 39.33
C VAL A 816 -16.61 -14.64 38.21
N PRO A 817 -17.76 -15.10 37.71
CA PRO A 817 -17.79 -16.10 36.64
C PRO A 817 -17.12 -15.60 35.36
N ALA A 818 -16.11 -16.33 34.88
CA ALA A 818 -15.44 -16.08 33.60
C ALA A 818 -16.26 -16.68 32.44
N VAL A 819 -17.48 -16.15 32.22
CA VAL A 819 -18.40 -16.65 31.19
C VAL A 819 -18.68 -15.53 30.19
N SER A 820 -18.55 -15.84 28.90
CA SER A 820 -18.88 -14.91 27.83
C SER A 820 -20.39 -14.64 27.78
N ALA A 821 -20.74 -13.35 27.80
CA ALA A 821 -22.07 -12.80 27.56
C ALA A 821 -22.26 -12.35 26.10
N GLY A 822 -21.28 -12.63 25.24
CA GLY A 822 -21.26 -12.22 23.83
C GLY A 822 -19.93 -11.64 23.41
N LYS A 823 -19.77 -11.43 22.10
CA LYS A 823 -18.56 -10.82 21.52
C LYS A 823 -18.66 -9.30 21.45
N TRP A 824 -17.52 -8.60 21.44
CA TRP A 824 -17.44 -7.14 21.31
C TRP A 824 -16.51 -6.74 20.17
N ILE A 825 -17.04 -6.06 19.14
CA ILE A 825 -16.31 -5.58 17.94
C ILE A 825 -15.72 -6.70 17.05
N ASP A 826 -15.04 -7.68 17.64
CA ASP A 826 -14.40 -8.81 16.97
C ASP A 826 -14.69 -10.13 17.71
N ILE A 827 -14.56 -11.26 17.02
CA ILE A 827 -14.77 -12.59 17.57
C ILE A 827 -13.79 -12.96 18.70
N CYS A 828 -12.63 -12.31 18.77
CA CYS A 828 -11.64 -12.56 19.82
C CYS A 828 -11.98 -11.95 21.18
N PHE A 829 -12.89 -10.97 21.24
CA PHE A 829 -13.18 -10.22 22.46
C PHE A 829 -14.45 -10.74 23.15
N ASP A 830 -14.28 -11.43 24.26
CA ASP A 830 -15.39 -11.89 25.10
C ASP A 830 -15.81 -10.83 26.11
N ARG A 831 -17.11 -10.53 26.17
CA ARG A 831 -17.72 -9.68 27.19
C ARG A 831 -18.09 -10.51 28.41
N ILE A 832 -17.66 -10.12 29.59
CA ILE A 832 -17.96 -10.76 30.87
C ILE A 832 -18.75 -9.78 31.72
N SER A 833 -19.99 -10.10 32.07
CA SER A 833 -20.81 -9.23 32.92
C SER A 833 -20.29 -9.22 34.36
N ILE A 834 -20.03 -8.04 34.90
CA ILE A 834 -19.50 -7.86 36.25
C ILE A 834 -20.63 -7.40 37.19
N PRO A 835 -20.87 -8.08 38.33
CA PRO A 835 -21.90 -7.66 39.28
C PRO A 835 -21.64 -6.27 39.88
N ASP A 836 -22.67 -5.43 39.95
CA ASP A 836 -22.51 -4.05 40.45
C ASP A 836 -22.00 -3.97 41.89
N ASP A 837 -22.30 -4.98 42.72
CA ASP A 837 -21.95 -5.03 44.15
C ASP A 837 -20.47 -5.35 44.42
N VAL A 838 -19.67 -5.67 43.40
CA VAL A 838 -18.23 -5.89 43.55
C VAL A 838 -17.40 -4.62 43.44
N TRP A 839 -17.97 -3.55 42.89
CA TRP A 839 -17.30 -2.25 42.73
C TRP A 839 -17.42 -1.39 44.00
N LYS A 840 -16.41 -0.53 44.22
CA LYS A 840 -16.42 0.46 45.30
C LYS A 840 -15.89 1.79 44.78
N GLU A 841 -16.24 2.90 45.44
CA GLU A 841 -15.62 4.19 45.15
C GLU A 841 -14.12 4.18 45.54
N GLY A 842 -13.31 4.89 44.76
CA GLY A 842 -11.85 4.90 44.84
C GLY A 842 -11.19 3.76 44.07
N HIS A 843 -10.14 3.20 44.65
CA HIS A 843 -9.27 2.23 43.99
C HIS A 843 -9.90 0.84 43.85
N ASN A 844 -9.91 0.31 42.64
CA ASN A 844 -10.39 -1.04 42.32
C ASN A 844 -9.34 -1.83 41.53
N THR A 845 -9.35 -3.15 41.70
CA THR A 845 -8.51 -4.07 40.93
C THR A 845 -9.33 -5.05 40.10
N VAL A 846 -8.87 -5.28 38.88
CA VAL A 846 -9.37 -6.31 37.95
C VAL A 846 -8.22 -7.28 37.73
N THR A 847 -8.38 -8.51 38.18
CA THR A 847 -7.32 -9.52 38.14
C THR A 847 -7.73 -10.69 37.28
N LEU A 848 -6.93 -10.99 36.25
CA LEU A 848 -7.04 -12.18 35.43
C LEU A 848 -6.05 -13.23 35.90
N VAL A 849 -6.52 -14.45 36.16
CA VAL A 849 -5.67 -15.63 36.33
C VAL A 849 -5.68 -16.37 35.00
N MET A 850 -4.52 -16.54 34.38
CA MET A 850 -4.40 -17.13 33.05
C MET A 850 -3.28 -18.15 32.94
N ASP A 851 -3.54 -19.18 32.16
CA ASP A 851 -2.56 -20.18 31.76
C ASP A 851 -1.74 -19.63 30.58
N TYR A 852 -0.42 -19.55 30.74
CA TYR A 852 0.47 -18.91 29.78
C TYR A 852 1.32 -19.93 29.02
N PHE A 853 1.20 -19.90 27.70
CA PHE A 853 1.86 -20.73 26.71
C PHE A 853 2.81 -19.89 25.83
N LYS A 854 3.62 -20.55 25.00
CA LYS A 854 4.52 -19.86 24.06
C LYS A 854 3.77 -19.01 23.00
N THR A 855 2.58 -19.45 22.65
CA THR A 855 1.71 -18.95 21.57
C THR A 855 0.73 -17.85 22.00
N CYS A 856 0.43 -17.72 23.30
CA CYS A 856 -0.43 -16.65 23.83
C CYS A 856 0.38 -15.40 24.21
N GLY A 857 -0.29 -14.31 24.56
CA GLY A 857 0.36 -13.11 25.09
C GLY A 857 -0.56 -12.32 26.01
N LEU A 858 0.01 -11.32 26.68
CA LEU A 858 -0.76 -10.34 27.45
C LEU A 858 -1.37 -9.29 26.53
N GLU A 859 -2.59 -8.88 26.84
CA GLU A 859 -3.34 -7.88 26.07
C GLU A 859 -4.08 -6.93 26.99
N SER A 860 -4.30 -5.69 26.52
CA SER A 860 -5.14 -4.71 27.22
C SER A 860 -6.54 -5.27 27.44
N VAL A 861 -7.16 -4.88 28.55
CA VAL A 861 -8.56 -5.19 28.83
C VAL A 861 -9.40 -3.91 28.79
N TYR A 862 -10.70 -4.07 28.55
CA TYR A 862 -11.62 -2.94 28.43
C TYR A 862 -12.76 -3.07 29.42
N LEU A 863 -13.17 -1.97 30.01
CA LEU A 863 -14.46 -1.88 30.68
C LEU A 863 -15.44 -1.21 29.72
N THR A 864 -16.65 -1.74 29.61
CA THR A 864 -17.74 -1.16 28.83
C THR A 864 -18.99 -0.99 29.68
N GLY A 865 -19.73 0.11 29.52
CA GLY A 865 -20.97 0.34 30.24
C GLY A 865 -21.49 1.79 30.20
N GLY A 866 -22.48 2.06 31.04
CA GLY A 866 -23.15 3.37 31.17
C GLY A 866 -22.42 4.36 32.09
N PHE A 867 -21.14 4.60 31.85
CA PHE A 867 -20.29 5.51 32.64
C PHE A 867 -19.56 6.53 31.77
N GLY A 868 -19.09 7.62 32.37
CA GLY A 868 -18.11 8.54 31.79
C GLY A 868 -16.69 8.16 32.22
N VAL A 869 -15.67 8.72 31.57
CA VAL A 869 -14.27 8.56 31.97
C VAL A 869 -13.58 9.92 32.00
N ASP A 870 -13.06 10.30 33.16
CA ASP A 870 -12.25 11.49 33.38
C ASP A 870 -10.77 11.11 33.54
N PHE A 871 -9.87 12.10 33.50
CA PHE A 871 -8.44 11.91 33.78
C PHE A 871 -8.01 12.64 35.06
N HIS A 872 -7.44 11.90 36.01
CA HIS A 872 -6.77 12.45 37.18
C HIS A 872 -5.30 12.01 37.18
N ASP A 873 -4.36 12.97 37.21
CA ASP A 873 -2.92 12.72 37.14
C ASP A 873 -2.54 11.79 35.96
N GLY A 874 -3.16 12.00 34.79
CA GLY A 874 -2.92 11.22 33.57
C GLY A 874 -3.56 9.82 33.54
N LYS A 875 -4.31 9.42 34.58
CA LYS A 875 -4.94 8.10 34.68
C LYS A 875 -6.45 8.16 34.50
N PRO A 876 -7.06 7.14 33.85
CA PRO A 876 -8.49 7.11 33.64
C PRO A 876 -9.24 6.81 34.95
N VAL A 877 -10.35 7.53 35.17
CA VAL A 877 -11.22 7.42 36.33
C VAL A 877 -12.65 7.28 35.85
N LEU A 878 -13.35 6.21 36.27
CA LEU A 878 -14.77 6.06 35.95
C LEU A 878 -15.59 7.13 36.67
N ALA A 879 -16.46 7.81 35.92
CA ALA A 879 -17.27 8.93 36.34
C ALA A 879 -18.70 8.81 35.81
N ARG A 880 -19.53 9.84 36.04
CA ARG A 880 -20.88 9.88 35.48
C ARG A 880 -20.81 10.19 33.99
N LEU A 881 -21.59 9.48 33.19
CA LEU A 881 -21.77 9.77 31.77
C LEU A 881 -22.31 11.22 31.61
N PRO A 882 -21.76 12.05 30.70
CA PRO A 882 -22.21 13.44 30.56
C PRO A 882 -23.69 13.50 30.16
N GLU A 883 -24.46 14.42 30.75
CA GLU A 883 -25.89 14.58 30.40
C GLU A 883 -26.08 15.26 29.04
N LYS A 884 -25.14 16.12 28.66
CA LYS A 884 -25.10 16.85 27.38
C LYS A 884 -23.65 17.03 26.93
N LEU A 885 -23.45 17.20 25.63
CA LEU A 885 -22.15 17.53 25.04
C LEU A 885 -22.12 18.96 24.52
N SER A 886 -20.98 19.62 24.65
CA SER A 886 -20.69 20.91 24.00
C SER A 886 -19.98 20.66 22.66
N ILE A 887 -19.99 21.66 21.79
CA ILE A 887 -19.09 21.68 20.63
C ILE A 887 -17.64 21.69 21.13
N GLY A 888 -16.79 20.90 20.47
CA GLY A 888 -15.40 20.68 20.83
C GLY A 888 -15.07 19.21 20.98
N ASP A 889 -13.85 18.94 21.43
CA ASP A 889 -13.35 17.57 21.61
C ASP A 889 -14.11 16.84 22.73
N ILE A 890 -14.77 15.73 22.37
CA ILE A 890 -15.51 14.89 23.33
C ILE A 890 -14.58 14.11 24.26
N SER A 891 -13.29 13.96 23.92
CA SER A 891 -12.33 13.24 24.73
C SER A 891 -12.14 13.91 26.10
N ASN A 892 -12.34 15.22 26.16
CA ASN A 892 -12.30 16.06 27.36
C ASN A 892 -13.68 16.23 28.04
N GLN A 893 -14.70 15.50 27.58
CA GLN A 893 -16.09 15.62 28.04
C GLN A 893 -16.64 14.29 28.60
N GLY A 894 -15.77 13.41 29.09
CA GLY A 894 -16.17 12.11 29.66
C GLY A 894 -16.19 10.95 28.67
N LEU A 895 -15.78 11.16 27.41
CA LEU A 895 -15.76 10.14 26.35
C LEU A 895 -14.35 9.96 25.71
N PRO A 896 -13.25 9.87 26.48
CA PRO A 896 -11.88 9.84 25.94
C PRO A 896 -11.59 8.65 25.03
N PHE A 897 -12.08 7.46 25.37
CA PHE A 897 -11.83 6.23 24.63
C PHE A 897 -13.00 5.80 23.73
N TYR A 898 -14.05 6.62 23.63
CA TYR A 898 -15.22 6.28 22.84
C TYR A 898 -14.87 6.27 21.35
N SER A 899 -15.44 5.33 20.59
CA SER A 899 -15.10 5.17 19.17
C SER A 899 -16.23 4.67 18.27
N GLY A 900 -17.46 4.61 18.81
CA GLY A 900 -18.65 4.37 18.00
C GLY A 900 -19.08 5.63 17.25
N SER A 901 -20.38 5.90 17.21
CA SER A 901 -20.93 7.14 16.68
C SER A 901 -21.52 8.03 17.78
N VAL A 902 -21.37 9.34 17.65
CA VAL A 902 -22.07 10.33 18.50
C VAL A 902 -23.14 11.01 17.67
N ILE A 903 -24.39 10.93 18.11
CA ILE A 903 -25.55 11.52 17.44
C ILE A 903 -25.96 12.78 18.20
N TYR A 904 -25.70 13.96 17.63
CA TYR A 904 -26.07 15.26 18.20
C TYR A 904 -27.47 15.65 17.71
N HIS A 905 -28.46 15.73 18.61
CA HIS A 905 -29.82 16.10 18.23
C HIS A 905 -29.94 17.60 17.93
N VAL A 906 -30.66 17.93 16.85
CA VAL A 906 -30.84 19.30 16.37
C VAL A 906 -32.32 19.64 16.38
N ASP A 907 -32.69 20.64 17.16
CA ASP A 907 -34.05 21.17 17.24
C ASP A 907 -34.25 22.37 16.29
N GLY A 908 -35.49 22.62 15.86
CA GLY A 908 -35.86 23.83 15.11
C GLY A 908 -35.62 23.75 13.61
N CYS A 909 -35.25 22.59 13.08
CA CYS A 909 -35.12 22.28 11.65
C CYS A 909 -36.23 21.37 11.11
N GLU A 910 -37.26 21.10 11.91
CA GLU A 910 -38.42 20.30 11.52
C GLU A 910 -39.20 20.99 10.40
N ASP A 911 -39.66 20.22 9.42
CA ASP A 911 -40.44 20.69 8.26
C ASP A 911 -39.74 21.75 7.38
N LYS A 912 -38.41 21.84 7.45
CA LYS A 912 -37.59 22.77 6.64
C LYS A 912 -36.65 22.02 5.70
N LYS A 913 -36.43 22.58 4.51
CA LYS A 913 -35.27 22.27 3.67
C LYS A 913 -34.14 23.18 4.10
N VAL A 914 -33.00 22.63 4.50
CA VAL A 914 -31.85 23.39 5.00
C VAL A 914 -30.56 22.93 4.33
N CYS A 915 -29.59 23.82 4.24
CA CYS A 915 -28.22 23.49 3.88
C CYS A 915 -27.35 23.47 5.13
N VAL A 916 -26.66 22.36 5.35
CA VAL A 916 -25.79 22.14 6.51
C VAL A 916 -24.35 22.05 6.05
N SER A 917 -23.46 22.78 6.72
CA SER A 917 -22.01 22.68 6.57
C SER A 917 -21.37 22.31 7.91
N VAL A 918 -20.53 21.27 7.91
CA VAL A 918 -19.75 20.85 9.09
C VAL A 918 -18.27 21.01 8.76
N GLU A 919 -17.72 22.16 9.11
CA GLU A 919 -16.38 22.56 8.66
C GLU A 919 -15.24 21.79 9.33
N GLU A 920 -15.39 21.42 10.61
CA GLU A 920 -14.33 20.73 11.36
C GLU A 920 -14.93 19.70 12.33
N PHE A 921 -14.53 18.45 12.18
CA PHE A 921 -14.94 17.33 13.04
C PHE A 921 -13.79 16.33 13.19
N GLY A 922 -13.74 15.64 14.33
CA GLY A 922 -12.84 14.52 14.59
C GLY A 922 -13.59 13.21 14.46
N GLY A 923 -13.36 12.48 13.37
CA GLY A 923 -14.05 11.21 13.06
C GLY A 923 -13.74 10.72 11.64
N ALA A 924 -14.35 9.60 11.26
CA ALA A 924 -14.22 9.02 9.93
C ALA A 924 -15.07 9.75 8.88
N LEU A 925 -16.29 10.14 9.27
CA LEU A 925 -17.27 10.87 8.45
C LEU A 925 -18.38 11.48 9.32
N VAL A 926 -19.18 12.34 8.71
CA VAL A 926 -20.42 12.88 9.29
C VAL A 926 -21.64 12.41 8.51
N LYS A 927 -22.75 12.13 9.20
CA LYS A 927 -24.06 11.86 8.61
C LYS A 927 -25.06 12.92 9.06
N LEU A 928 -25.81 13.47 8.12
CA LEU A 928 -26.98 14.28 8.41
C LEU A 928 -28.21 13.37 8.45
N ILE A 929 -28.93 13.39 9.57
CA ILE A 929 -30.10 12.56 9.79
C ILE A 929 -31.34 13.44 9.66
N GLY A 930 -32.10 13.28 8.58
CA GLY A 930 -33.32 14.04 8.33
C GLY A 930 -34.41 13.17 7.75
N LYS A 931 -35.09 13.63 6.71
CA LYS A 931 -36.01 12.82 5.90
C LYS A 931 -35.28 11.63 5.24
N GLU A 932 -34.04 11.86 4.84
CA GLU A 932 -33.10 10.88 4.34
C GLU A 932 -31.79 11.00 5.15
N GLU A 933 -30.91 10.01 5.05
CA GLU A 933 -29.54 10.13 5.56
C GLU A 933 -28.62 10.63 4.45
N VAL A 934 -27.76 11.60 4.77
CA VAL A 934 -26.78 12.14 3.82
C VAL A 934 -25.38 12.08 4.43
N ILE A 935 -24.44 11.40 3.74
CA ILE A 935 -23.04 11.30 4.16
C ILE A 935 -22.26 12.54 3.71
N LEU A 936 -21.51 13.10 4.65
CA LEU A 936 -20.53 14.17 4.46
C LEU A 936 -19.14 13.62 4.78
N ALA A 937 -18.53 12.94 3.79
CA ALA A 937 -17.20 12.35 3.94
C ALA A 937 -16.09 13.14 3.24
N PHE A 938 -16.43 13.88 2.18
CA PHE A 938 -15.46 14.62 1.35
C PHE A 938 -15.75 16.12 1.41
N GLN A 939 -14.71 16.94 1.25
CA GLN A 939 -14.86 18.39 1.12
C GLN A 939 -15.89 18.75 0.03
N PRO A 940 -16.77 19.74 0.26
CA PRO A 940 -16.73 20.75 1.34
C PRO A 940 -17.54 20.39 2.60
N HIS A 941 -17.80 19.10 2.87
CA HIS A 941 -18.62 18.63 4.01
C HIS A 941 -19.95 19.40 4.16
N ARG A 942 -20.63 19.56 3.03
CA ARG A 942 -21.86 20.33 2.89
C ARG A 942 -22.90 19.59 2.07
N ALA A 943 -24.15 19.60 2.54
CA ALA A 943 -25.28 19.09 1.77
C ALA A 943 -26.59 19.82 2.09
N VAL A 944 -27.58 19.63 1.23
CA VAL A 944 -28.95 20.10 1.44
C VAL A 944 -29.79 18.91 1.90
N ILE A 945 -30.59 19.09 2.94
CA ILE A 945 -31.40 18.05 3.55
C ILE A 945 -32.77 18.60 4.01
N GLU A 946 -33.80 17.77 3.90
CA GLU A 946 -35.14 18.06 4.43
C GLU A 946 -35.28 17.50 5.84
N ASN A 947 -35.94 18.24 6.73
CA ASN A 947 -36.32 17.82 8.08
C ASN A 947 -35.14 17.32 8.91
N LEU A 948 -34.05 18.11 9.01
CA LEU A 948 -32.89 17.75 9.80
C LEU A 948 -33.29 17.53 11.27
N ARG A 949 -32.88 16.37 11.83
CA ARG A 949 -33.15 15.93 13.21
C ARG A 949 -31.89 15.72 14.03
N ALA A 950 -30.79 15.31 13.39
CA ALA A 950 -29.52 15.09 14.06
C ALA A 950 -28.32 15.21 13.12
N ILE A 951 -27.15 15.47 13.69
CA ILE A 951 -25.85 15.36 13.05
C ILE A 951 -25.12 14.23 13.76
N GLN A 952 -24.78 13.16 13.04
CA GLN A 952 -24.04 12.02 13.57
C GLN A 952 -22.58 12.11 13.13
N VAL A 953 -21.65 12.06 14.09
CA VAL A 953 -20.22 11.89 13.79
C VAL A 953 -19.88 10.42 14.02
N VAL A 954 -19.47 9.73 12.96
CA VAL A 954 -18.97 8.36 13.06
C VAL A 954 -17.48 8.47 13.38
N LEU A 955 -17.07 8.04 14.57
CA LEU A 955 -15.71 8.19 15.03
C LEU A 955 -14.80 7.13 14.41
N THR A 956 -13.52 7.19 14.77
CA THR A 956 -12.53 6.17 14.40
C THR A 956 -12.18 5.34 15.64
N ARG A 957 -11.58 4.15 15.47
CA ARG A 957 -11.20 3.30 16.60
C ARG A 957 -9.85 3.68 17.24
N ARG A 958 -9.27 4.82 16.85
CA ARG A 958 -7.93 5.25 17.29
C ARG A 958 -7.79 5.41 18.80
N ASN A 959 -8.82 5.96 19.45
CA ASN A 959 -8.83 6.14 20.91
C ASN A 959 -9.25 4.88 21.67
N THR A 960 -9.59 3.78 21.00
CA THR A 960 -9.95 2.50 21.65
C THR A 960 -8.86 1.46 21.51
N PHE A 961 -8.15 1.41 20.37
CA PHE A 961 -7.12 0.41 20.13
C PHE A 961 -5.70 0.97 20.13
N GLY A 962 -5.51 2.29 20.22
CA GLY A 962 -4.19 2.90 20.27
C GLY A 962 -3.55 3.05 18.88
N PRO A 963 -2.23 3.30 18.82
CA PRO A 963 -1.26 3.26 19.94
C PRO A 963 -1.45 4.39 20.98
N PHE A 964 -1.41 4.06 22.28
CA PHE A 964 -1.79 5.02 23.33
C PHE A 964 -0.68 5.94 23.81
N HIS A 965 0.57 5.52 23.70
CA HIS A 965 1.70 6.18 24.38
C HIS A 965 2.72 6.75 23.39
N GLN A 966 2.40 6.71 22.10
CA GLN A 966 3.29 7.11 21.02
C GLN A 966 3.41 8.63 20.89
N ILE A 967 4.65 9.12 20.77
CA ILE A 967 4.98 10.49 20.35
C ILE A 967 5.87 10.43 19.10
N PRO A 968 5.61 11.24 18.05
CA PRO A 968 4.51 12.20 17.93
C PRO A 968 3.13 11.53 17.82
N LYS A 969 2.08 12.28 18.20
CA LYS A 969 0.67 11.86 18.16
C LYS A 969 0.22 11.35 16.78
N VAL A 970 0.74 11.97 15.72
CA VAL A 970 0.50 11.61 14.32
C VAL A 970 1.80 11.07 13.72
N ALA A 971 1.73 9.90 13.11
CA ALA A 971 2.85 9.27 12.42
C ALA A 971 2.68 9.36 10.90
N TYR A 972 3.79 9.29 10.17
CA TYR A 972 3.77 9.25 8.70
C TYR A 972 3.14 7.95 8.17
N ALA A 973 3.42 6.85 8.85
CA ALA A 973 2.94 5.50 8.56
C ALA A 973 2.68 4.76 9.87
N TYR A 974 1.78 3.77 9.81
CA TYR A 974 1.36 2.97 10.95
C TYR A 974 1.65 1.50 10.68
N GLY A 975 2.37 0.88 11.62
CA GLY A 975 2.81 -0.52 11.60
C GLY A 975 3.01 -1.05 13.02
N PRO A 976 3.47 -2.31 13.17
CA PRO A 976 3.63 -2.94 14.49
C PRO A 976 4.49 -2.14 15.48
N ALA A 977 5.53 -1.47 14.98
CA ALA A 977 6.47 -0.68 15.80
C ALA A 977 5.80 0.50 16.53
N ASN A 978 4.69 1.03 16.01
CA ASN A 978 3.99 2.16 16.62
C ASN A 978 3.36 1.82 17.98
N PHE A 979 3.15 0.53 18.28
CA PHE A 979 2.61 0.04 19.55
C PHE A 979 3.70 -0.26 20.58
N LEU A 980 4.96 -0.22 20.17
CA LEU A 980 6.11 -0.70 20.94
C LEU A 980 7.16 0.40 21.15
N THR A 981 6.72 1.67 21.16
CA THR A 981 7.62 2.81 21.28
C THR A 981 8.24 2.91 22.67
N GLU A 982 9.45 3.48 22.71
CA GLU A 982 10.25 3.65 23.92
C GLU A 982 11.01 4.99 23.89
N GLY A 983 11.56 5.38 25.03
CA GLY A 983 12.43 6.55 25.12
C GLY A 983 11.74 7.85 24.71
N LYS A 984 12.26 8.50 23.66
CA LYS A 984 11.77 9.81 23.19
C LYS A 984 10.46 9.73 22.39
N GLU A 985 10.09 8.54 21.94
CA GLU A 985 8.87 8.28 21.16
C GLU A 985 7.74 7.75 22.06
N TRP A 986 7.93 7.84 23.38
CA TRP A 986 7.03 7.34 24.42
C TRP A 986 6.74 8.41 25.46
N GLN A 987 5.50 8.42 25.96
CA GLN A 987 5.14 9.07 27.22
C GLN A 987 4.17 8.18 28.02
N ASP A 988 4.09 8.39 29.33
CA ASP A 988 3.24 7.56 30.20
C ASP A 988 1.76 7.97 30.15
N GLU A 989 1.43 9.22 29.79
CA GLU A 989 0.06 9.66 29.63
C GLU A 989 -0.52 9.27 28.25
N TYR A 990 -1.81 8.94 28.21
CA TYR A 990 -2.52 8.66 26.97
C TYR A 990 -2.45 9.83 25.97
N VAL A 991 -2.06 9.50 24.74
CA VAL A 991 -2.04 10.35 23.56
C VAL A 991 -3.30 10.08 22.73
N LEU A 992 -4.35 10.84 23.00
CA LEU A 992 -5.67 10.69 22.37
C LEU A 992 -5.90 11.70 21.26
N TYR A 993 -6.73 11.32 20.28
CA TYR A 993 -7.17 12.17 19.17
C TYR A 993 -8.41 12.97 19.54
N GLU A 994 -8.49 14.19 19.01
CA GLU A 994 -9.68 15.02 19.13
C GLU A 994 -10.84 14.37 18.36
N GLN A 995 -12.02 14.33 18.97
CA GLN A 995 -13.18 13.64 18.42
C GLN A 995 -14.47 14.45 18.57
N GLY A 996 -15.44 14.19 17.68
CA GLY A 996 -16.76 14.85 17.68
C GLY A 996 -16.82 16.09 16.79
N ILE A 997 -17.83 16.94 17.00
CA ILE A 997 -17.97 18.20 16.24
C ILE A 997 -17.03 19.24 16.86
N LEU A 998 -15.93 19.56 16.18
CA LEU A 998 -14.87 20.44 16.70
C LEU A 998 -15.20 21.92 16.48
N LYS A 999 -15.91 22.24 15.39
CA LYS A 999 -16.40 23.59 15.10
C LYS A 999 -17.91 23.60 14.90
N LYS A 1000 -18.56 24.66 15.39
CA LYS A 1000 -20.02 24.81 15.36
C LYS A 1000 -20.53 24.71 13.91
N PRO A 1001 -21.47 23.80 13.59
CA PRO A 1001 -22.02 23.66 12.24
C PRO A 1001 -22.79 24.92 11.82
N VAL A 1002 -22.80 25.18 10.52
CA VAL A 1002 -23.61 26.25 9.92
C VAL A 1002 -24.83 25.62 9.26
N ILE A 1003 -26.03 26.06 9.64
CA ILE A 1003 -27.30 25.59 9.06
C ILE A 1003 -28.04 26.79 8.49
N GLN A 1004 -28.35 26.75 7.21
CA GLN A 1004 -29.07 27.82 6.49
C GLN A 1004 -30.40 27.29 5.97
N SER A 1005 -31.49 28.04 6.17
CA SER A 1005 -32.84 27.73 5.66
C SER A 1005 -33.27 28.67 4.53
#